data_AF-A0A1H5TYU2-F1
#
_entry.id   AF-A0A1H5TYU2-F1
#
_cell.length_a   1.000
_cell.length_b   1.000
_cell.length_c   1.000
_cell.angle_alpha   90.00
_cell.angle_beta   90.00
_cell.angle_gamma   90.00
#
_symmetry.space_group_name_H-M   'P 1'
#
loop_
_entity.id
_entity.type
_entity.pdbx_description
1 polymer ?
#
loop_
_entity_poly.entity_id
_entity_poly.type
_entity_poly.pdbx_seq_one_letter_code
_entity_poly.pdbx_strand_id
1 'polypeptide(L)'
;MGIRFFSDRNRPVHLGPYPLERLQRVDEMPDLSAVPPMPALDFHRPERPESIVNAMGEFQAMMDAIRDGFVNPARAEIPSDPVERANHLKAFGYFNDASMVGCGPLPAAAILQPPRRNPDIDRLAHALRTRQTKTLASGIDLIMADLKESMEAPPRPMEGHAHVILFLYEHWRDPEPGEPGSDWILDAQDHRACIRATETAVVIANYIRALGFDARAHTPTTSEVDLNRLAVAAGLASLEGGELRAPWLGPRFGVAAVTTTMEIAHDRPLAPLSRQGRSLNGLGWKLGLGHAKSALNRDPYARRRYVDGAHPFERLKRVDRPTTYIDEANVARVPKRTDMFARAQFGDLGPKVQEGAKGGHYVRKSAPSLAQRRALGAFVLLQDGESAPGPRPTDAERNAANLKAASYFLGIDAVGLSRCPDWAWYSHDAVGEPIDPPHDQAVSMIVDQGYETMEGASGDDWISVAQSMRAYLRFSLLGGIIAQQIRNLGYKAKAHTVMDGEVLQPPLLLLSGLGEVSRIGEVILNPYLGPRLKSGVVTTDMPITHDKPIDFGLQAFCEACNKCARECPSGAITAGPKLMFNGYEIWKSDSQRCATYRITTPGGAMCGRCMKTCPWNLEGIFAEAPFRWAAMHIPAAAPALARLDDAVGNGGLNDVKKWWWDIELQPDGAYRPSQHPLNRRGLQKDLDLKYEDQTLAVYPAPLAPHPWPYPFPMDREAGIEAYRAMVPAYEYRERLARGDMSVIHRYTADGESPVIRVEVSKVEPMTPDITKYEFRALDGGDLPEWTAGAHIDVLVAPEFLREYSLSGDPADRTRYQIGVLREDEGRGGSKLLHRIFHEGRKVFISRPVNLFELDETAERTFLMGGGIGITPMIAFAHRLHALGRAFELHYSCSSRAAAAYLKDLAAAPWADRVVYHFSDEGTRADLEAILSGYRPGWHVYTCGPDRYMSAVLAAAEQVGFPEEARHFEYFSAPEQPDYENHAFVLRLARSGRELVVPADRTAAEVLNEAGIHVDVKCSDGICGVCKCGLVSGKVEHRDFVLSKRQRETAIILCQSRAAEPGGAIEIDL
;
A
#
# COMPACT_ATOMS: atom_id res chain seq x y z
N MET A 1 -32.25 -11.13 5.04
CA MET A 1 -32.03 -10.99 3.59
C MET A 1 -33.25 -11.44 2.80
N GLY A 2 -33.55 -10.78 1.67
CA GLY A 2 -34.56 -11.27 0.73
C GLY A 2 -34.12 -12.57 0.05
N ILE A 3 -35.07 -13.26 -0.58
CA ILE A 3 -34.83 -14.58 -1.19
C ILE A 3 -34.31 -14.40 -2.62
N ARG A 4 -33.16 -15.02 -2.94
CA ARG A 4 -32.63 -15.16 -4.30
C ARG A 4 -32.81 -16.62 -4.74
N PHE A 5 -33.73 -16.87 -5.67
CA PHE A 5 -34.03 -18.24 -6.13
C PHE A 5 -33.06 -18.73 -7.21
N PHE A 6 -32.65 -17.84 -8.11
CA PHE A 6 -31.88 -18.19 -9.30
C PHE A 6 -30.48 -17.59 -9.25
N SER A 7 -29.53 -18.37 -9.75
CA SER A 7 -28.16 -17.91 -9.98
C SER A 7 -28.11 -16.94 -11.16
N ASP A 8 -27.20 -15.97 -11.12
CA ASP A 8 -26.89 -15.10 -12.24
C ASP A 8 -25.58 -15.48 -12.93
N ARG A 9 -25.05 -16.69 -12.68
CA ARG A 9 -23.75 -17.15 -13.20
C ARG A 9 -23.57 -16.99 -14.71
N ASN A 10 -24.66 -17.04 -15.48
CA ASN A 10 -24.68 -16.91 -16.93
C ASN A 10 -24.98 -15.47 -17.42
N ARG A 11 -25.02 -14.49 -16.51
CA ARG A 11 -25.24 -13.07 -16.82
C ARG A 11 -23.90 -12.33 -16.81
N PRO A 12 -23.50 -11.70 -17.93
CA PRO A 12 -22.35 -10.79 -17.98
C PRO A 12 -22.48 -9.64 -16.98
N VAL A 13 -21.36 -9.23 -16.38
CA VAL A 13 -21.34 -8.21 -15.31
C VAL A 13 -21.80 -6.84 -15.80
N HIS A 14 -21.54 -6.48 -17.06
CA HIS A 14 -21.92 -5.19 -17.63
C HIS A 14 -23.44 -4.96 -17.75
N LEU A 15 -24.25 -6.04 -17.65
CA LEU A 15 -25.71 -5.93 -17.62
C LEU A 15 -26.24 -5.59 -16.21
N GLY A 16 -25.38 -5.62 -15.19
CA GLY A 16 -25.73 -5.22 -13.83
C GLY A 16 -26.74 -6.14 -13.13
N PRO A 17 -27.13 -5.77 -11.90
CA PRO A 17 -28.01 -6.60 -11.08
C PRO A 17 -29.51 -6.44 -11.44
N TYR A 18 -29.89 -5.36 -12.13
CA TYR A 18 -31.25 -5.10 -12.63
C TYR A 18 -31.38 -5.45 -14.12
N PRO A 19 -32.56 -5.91 -14.59
CA PRO A 19 -32.76 -6.32 -15.99
C PRO A 19 -33.01 -5.13 -16.93
N LEU A 20 -32.09 -4.16 -16.98
CA LEU A 20 -32.20 -2.93 -17.77
C LEU A 20 -32.30 -3.18 -19.28
N GLU A 21 -31.76 -4.29 -19.77
CA GLU A 21 -31.82 -4.72 -21.17
C GLU A 21 -33.24 -5.07 -21.63
N ARG A 22 -34.16 -5.32 -20.69
CA ARG A 22 -35.56 -5.68 -20.98
C ARG A 22 -36.48 -4.46 -21.08
N LEU A 23 -35.98 -3.27 -20.82
CA LEU A 23 -36.74 -2.02 -20.89
C LEU A 23 -36.86 -1.54 -22.33
N GLN A 24 -38.01 -0.97 -22.68
CA GLN A 24 -38.22 -0.30 -23.95
C GLN A 24 -37.47 1.04 -23.97
N ARG A 25 -36.80 1.31 -25.09
CA ARG A 25 -36.00 2.52 -25.33
C ARG A 25 -36.47 3.22 -26.60
N VAL A 26 -36.20 4.52 -26.70
CA VAL A 26 -36.53 5.36 -27.87
C VAL A 26 -35.25 5.84 -28.55
N ASP A 27 -35.31 6.11 -29.85
CA ASP A 27 -34.14 6.57 -30.61
C ASP A 27 -33.93 8.09 -30.53
N GLU A 28 -34.99 8.86 -30.27
CA GLU A 28 -34.95 10.32 -30.14
C GLU A 28 -34.63 10.76 -28.70
N MET A 29 -33.82 11.83 -28.58
CA MET A 29 -33.50 12.44 -27.28
C MET A 29 -34.75 13.13 -26.69
N PRO A 30 -35.16 12.81 -25.45
CA PRO A 30 -36.27 13.50 -24.78
C PRO A 30 -35.97 14.99 -24.57
N ASP A 31 -37.03 15.79 -24.40
CA ASP A 31 -36.88 17.21 -24.05
C ASP A 31 -36.26 17.36 -22.64
N LEU A 32 -34.96 17.68 -22.62
CA LEU A 32 -34.20 17.88 -21.38
C LEU A 32 -34.53 19.20 -20.67
N SER A 33 -35.17 20.16 -21.36
CA SER A 33 -35.51 21.45 -20.77
C SER A 33 -36.60 21.33 -19.69
N ALA A 34 -37.48 20.34 -19.83
CA ALA A 34 -38.54 20.00 -18.88
C ALA A 34 -38.05 19.21 -17.66
N VAL A 35 -36.80 18.72 -17.66
CA VAL A 35 -36.24 17.96 -16.54
C VAL A 35 -35.94 18.90 -15.38
N PRO A 36 -36.42 18.62 -14.15
CA PRO A 36 -36.18 19.47 -13.00
C PRO A 36 -34.67 19.52 -12.69
N PRO A 37 -34.14 20.71 -12.33
CA PRO A 37 -32.72 20.87 -12.05
C PRO A 37 -32.31 20.00 -10.86
N MET A 38 -31.06 19.54 -10.85
CA MET A 38 -30.56 18.73 -9.74
C MET A 38 -30.57 19.54 -8.42
N PRO A 39 -31.10 19.00 -7.31
CA PRO A 39 -31.18 19.72 -6.04
C PRO A 39 -29.78 19.99 -5.46
N ALA A 40 -29.62 21.05 -4.68
CA ALA A 40 -28.42 21.28 -3.88
C ALA A 40 -28.43 20.36 -2.66
N LEU A 41 -27.27 19.78 -2.32
CA LEU A 41 -27.11 18.89 -1.18
C LEU A 41 -26.10 19.50 -0.21
N ASP A 42 -26.50 19.71 1.05
CA ASP A 42 -25.67 20.29 2.11
C ASP A 42 -25.36 19.23 3.18
N PHE A 43 -24.08 19.12 3.55
CA PHE A 43 -23.59 18.17 4.55
C PHE A 43 -23.48 18.78 5.97
N HIS A 44 -23.96 20.00 6.18
CA HIS A 44 -23.96 20.64 7.49
C HIS A 44 -25.34 20.62 8.13
N ARG A 45 -25.39 20.12 9.36
CA ARG A 45 -26.55 20.13 10.26
C ARG A 45 -26.09 20.50 11.67
N PRO A 46 -25.62 21.73 11.90
CA PRO A 46 -25.10 22.15 13.20
C PRO A 46 -26.14 22.05 14.33
N GLU A 47 -27.43 22.16 14.00
CA GLU A 47 -28.56 21.99 14.92
C GLU A 47 -28.85 20.52 15.30
N ARG A 48 -28.25 19.56 14.58
CA ARG A 48 -28.36 18.12 14.83
C ARG A 48 -26.97 17.48 14.83
N PRO A 49 -26.13 17.74 15.85
CA PRO A 49 -24.76 17.21 15.90
C PRO A 49 -24.70 15.68 15.92
N GLU A 50 -25.77 15.01 16.35
CA GLU A 50 -25.91 13.55 16.31
C GLU A 50 -26.09 12.99 14.89
N SER A 51 -26.45 13.82 13.92
CA SER A 51 -26.65 13.38 12.53
C SER A 51 -25.31 13.04 11.87
N ILE A 52 -25.21 11.83 11.31
CA ILE A 52 -24.00 11.36 10.61
C ILE A 52 -23.68 12.17 9.35
N VAL A 53 -24.65 12.94 8.84
CA VAL A 53 -24.45 13.88 7.73
C VAL A 53 -23.26 14.81 7.96
N ASN A 54 -23.08 15.30 9.19
CA ASN A 54 -21.94 16.16 9.54
C ASN A 54 -20.60 15.46 9.34
N ALA A 55 -20.51 14.17 9.69
CA ALA A 55 -19.29 13.38 9.52
C ALA A 55 -19.00 13.02 8.05
N MET A 56 -20.02 12.97 7.19
CA MET A 56 -19.84 12.69 5.76
C MET A 56 -19.23 13.86 4.98
N GLY A 57 -19.41 15.10 5.45
CA GLY A 57 -19.02 16.32 4.71
C GLY A 57 -17.54 16.38 4.33
N GLU A 58 -16.62 16.07 5.26
CA GLU A 58 -15.18 16.12 4.98
C GLU A 58 -14.74 15.09 3.93
N PHE A 59 -15.34 13.90 3.97
CA PHE A 59 -15.04 12.85 3.00
C PHE A 59 -15.61 13.20 1.61
N GLN A 60 -16.81 13.78 1.54
CA GLN A 60 -17.37 14.30 0.29
C GLN A 60 -16.48 15.39 -0.30
N ALA A 61 -16.06 16.36 0.53
CA ALA A 61 -15.18 17.44 0.10
C ALA A 61 -13.82 16.93 -0.38
N MET A 62 -13.26 15.90 0.26
CA MET A 62 -12.00 15.28 -0.18
C MET A 62 -12.15 14.62 -1.54
N MET A 63 -13.25 13.89 -1.76
CA MET A 63 -13.52 13.28 -3.06
C MET A 63 -13.76 14.32 -4.16
N ASP A 64 -14.46 15.42 -3.84
CA ASP A 64 -14.63 16.55 -4.76
C ASP A 64 -13.29 17.22 -5.11
N ALA A 65 -12.34 17.29 -4.16
CA ALA A 65 -11.00 17.84 -4.39
C ALA A 65 -10.17 16.98 -5.37
N ILE A 66 -10.36 15.66 -5.36
CA ILE A 66 -9.61 14.71 -6.21
C ILE A 66 -10.39 14.21 -7.43
N ARG A 67 -11.54 14.84 -7.73
CA ARG A 67 -12.42 14.48 -8.86
C ARG A 67 -11.76 14.67 -10.23
N ASP A 68 -10.72 15.50 -10.28
CA ASP A 68 -9.88 15.80 -11.44
C ASP A 68 -8.39 15.51 -11.12
N GLY A 69 -7.52 15.53 -12.12
CA GLY A 69 -6.08 15.39 -11.97
C GLY A 69 -5.37 15.25 -13.31
N PHE A 70 -4.08 14.91 -13.28
CA PHE A 70 -3.29 14.73 -14.49
C PHE A 70 -3.78 13.54 -15.34
N VAL A 71 -3.71 13.72 -16.65
CA VAL A 71 -3.91 12.66 -17.64
C VAL A 71 -2.56 12.01 -17.91
N ASN A 72 -2.51 10.68 -17.95
CA ASN A 72 -1.30 9.97 -18.28
C ASN A 72 -0.86 10.34 -19.72
N PRO A 73 0.33 10.92 -19.93
CA PRO A 73 0.78 11.27 -21.27
C PRO A 73 1.04 10.02 -22.13
N ALA A 74 1.36 8.88 -21.50
CA ALA A 74 1.52 7.60 -22.17
C ALA A 74 0.16 6.92 -22.34
N ARG A 75 -0.36 6.91 -23.56
CA ARG A 75 -1.68 6.35 -23.86
C ARG A 75 -1.69 4.83 -23.77
N ALA A 76 -2.69 4.28 -23.10
CA ALA A 76 -2.84 2.85 -22.93
C ALA A 76 -3.28 2.15 -24.23
N GLU A 77 -2.87 0.90 -24.39
CA GLU A 77 -3.37 -0.01 -25.42
C GLU A 77 -4.57 -0.79 -24.87
N ILE A 78 -5.76 -0.34 -25.24
CA ILE A 78 -7.05 -0.88 -24.83
C ILE A 78 -7.92 -1.16 -26.06
N PRO A 79 -8.99 -1.98 -25.96
CA PRO A 79 -9.90 -2.21 -27.07
C PRO A 79 -10.38 -0.91 -27.72
N SER A 80 -10.41 -0.88 -29.06
CA SER A 80 -10.86 0.28 -29.83
C SER A 80 -12.38 0.37 -29.95
N ASP A 81 -13.08 -0.76 -29.81
CA ASP A 81 -14.54 -0.85 -29.91
C ASP A 81 -15.22 -0.04 -28.78
N PRO A 82 -15.99 1.01 -29.11
CA PRO A 82 -16.73 1.80 -28.13
C PRO A 82 -17.76 0.99 -27.32
N VAL A 83 -18.30 -0.10 -27.88
CA VAL A 83 -19.24 -0.99 -27.17
C VAL A 83 -18.52 -1.77 -26.08
N GLU A 84 -17.36 -2.35 -26.39
CA GLU A 84 -16.52 -3.05 -25.41
C GLU A 84 -16.08 -2.11 -24.27
N ARG A 85 -15.67 -0.87 -24.60
CA ARG A 85 -15.34 0.14 -23.57
C ARG A 85 -16.54 0.48 -22.70
N ALA A 86 -17.72 0.67 -23.29
CA ALA A 86 -18.94 0.92 -22.52
C ALA A 86 -19.29 -0.25 -21.60
N ASN A 87 -19.19 -1.50 -22.09
CA ASN A 87 -19.42 -2.70 -21.29
C ASN A 87 -18.43 -2.81 -20.12
N HIS A 88 -17.14 -2.59 -20.39
CA HIS A 88 -16.10 -2.60 -19.38
C HIS A 88 -16.36 -1.56 -18.27
N LEU A 89 -16.66 -0.32 -18.65
CA LEU A 89 -16.93 0.77 -17.68
C LEU A 89 -18.22 0.56 -16.90
N LYS A 90 -19.26 0.01 -17.53
CA LYS A 90 -20.48 -0.42 -16.82
C LYS A 90 -20.18 -1.49 -15.80
N ALA A 91 -19.46 -2.54 -16.20
CA ALA A 91 -19.03 -3.60 -15.30
C ALA A 91 -18.17 -3.06 -14.15
N PHE A 92 -17.29 -2.08 -14.42
CA PHE A 92 -16.50 -1.43 -13.36
C PHE A 92 -17.37 -0.58 -12.42
N GLY A 93 -18.39 0.09 -12.93
CA GLY A 93 -19.39 0.78 -12.11
C GLY A 93 -20.16 -0.18 -11.19
N TYR A 94 -20.64 -1.31 -11.74
CA TYR A 94 -21.31 -2.35 -10.96
C TYR A 94 -20.38 -3.03 -9.96
N PHE A 95 -19.12 -3.24 -10.33
CA PHE A 95 -18.09 -3.72 -9.42
C PHE A 95 -17.97 -2.78 -8.22
N ASN A 96 -18.09 -1.45 -8.38
CA ASN A 96 -18.09 -0.49 -7.28
C ASN A 96 -19.47 -0.31 -6.58
N ASP A 97 -20.44 -1.19 -6.84
CA ASP A 97 -21.80 -1.23 -6.25
C ASP A 97 -22.81 -0.21 -6.78
N ALA A 98 -22.57 0.37 -7.96
CA ALA A 98 -23.61 1.14 -8.64
C ALA A 98 -24.85 0.27 -8.82
N SER A 99 -26.03 0.82 -8.53
CA SER A 99 -27.30 0.10 -8.71
C SER A 99 -27.64 -0.02 -10.20
N MET A 100 -27.42 1.05 -10.97
CA MET A 100 -27.60 1.09 -12.42
C MET A 100 -26.50 1.95 -13.03
N VAL A 101 -25.99 1.53 -14.19
CA VAL A 101 -24.98 2.27 -14.96
C VAL A 101 -25.44 2.44 -16.39
N GLY A 102 -25.25 3.65 -16.93
CA GLY A 102 -25.63 4.01 -18.30
C GLY A 102 -24.56 4.90 -18.92
N CYS A 103 -24.38 4.78 -20.23
CA CYS A 103 -23.49 5.63 -21.01
C CYS A 103 -24.33 6.51 -21.93
N GLY A 104 -23.99 7.78 -22.09
CA GLY A 104 -24.77 8.71 -22.92
C GLY A 104 -23.93 9.84 -23.51
N PRO A 105 -24.52 10.66 -24.38
CA PRO A 105 -23.87 11.88 -24.86
C PRO A 105 -23.76 12.91 -23.73
N LEU A 106 -22.91 13.91 -23.90
CA LEU A 106 -22.94 15.16 -23.11
C LEU A 106 -23.74 16.22 -23.87
N PRO A 107 -25.03 16.45 -23.56
CA PRO A 107 -25.84 17.45 -24.26
C PRO A 107 -25.48 18.86 -23.79
N ALA A 108 -25.51 19.85 -24.70
CA ALA A 108 -25.28 21.25 -24.34
C ALA A 108 -26.26 21.74 -23.25
N ALA A 109 -27.52 21.27 -23.30
CA ALA A 109 -28.54 21.58 -22.30
C ALA A 109 -28.19 21.04 -20.89
N ALA A 110 -27.27 20.09 -20.75
CA ALA A 110 -26.84 19.61 -19.44
C ALA A 110 -25.69 20.43 -18.83
N ILE A 111 -25.06 21.35 -19.57
CA ILE A 111 -23.95 22.15 -19.04
C ILE A 111 -24.48 23.25 -18.11
N LEU A 112 -23.95 23.33 -16.90
CA LEU A 112 -24.32 24.33 -15.89
C LEU A 112 -23.56 25.63 -16.11
N GLN A 113 -24.28 26.75 -16.02
CA GLN A 113 -23.71 28.10 -16.00
C GLN A 113 -24.40 28.93 -14.91
N PRO A 114 -23.72 29.25 -13.79
CA PRO A 114 -22.37 28.83 -13.42
C PRO A 114 -22.28 27.35 -12.97
N PRO A 115 -21.07 26.74 -12.97
CA PRO A 115 -20.87 25.42 -12.38
C PRO A 115 -21.11 25.43 -10.87
N ARG A 116 -21.48 24.28 -10.32
CA ARG A 116 -21.62 24.06 -8.88
C ARG A 116 -20.27 23.68 -8.26
N ARG A 117 -19.95 24.26 -7.10
CA ARG A 117 -18.73 23.98 -6.35
C ARG A 117 -19.01 23.79 -4.87
N ASN A 118 -18.46 22.73 -4.29
CA ASN A 118 -18.45 22.53 -2.85
C ASN A 118 -17.49 23.53 -2.17
N PRO A 119 -17.98 24.40 -1.26
CA PRO A 119 -17.14 25.38 -0.59
C PRO A 119 -16.09 24.75 0.35
N ASP A 120 -16.30 23.53 0.83
CA ASP A 120 -15.40 22.89 1.82
C ASP A 120 -14.08 22.40 1.24
N ILE A 121 -13.93 22.37 -0.09
CA ILE A 121 -12.69 21.94 -0.77
C ILE A 121 -11.49 22.78 -0.30
N ASP A 122 -11.71 24.09 -0.10
CA ASP A 122 -10.63 25.03 0.25
C ASP A 122 -10.02 24.73 1.63
N ARG A 123 -10.84 24.25 2.57
CA ARG A 123 -10.38 23.86 3.91
C ARG A 123 -9.43 22.65 3.86
N LEU A 124 -9.71 21.68 2.98
CA LEU A 124 -8.90 20.47 2.84
C LEU A 124 -7.57 20.71 2.12
N ALA A 125 -7.52 21.69 1.22
CA ALA A 125 -6.29 22.08 0.53
C ALA A 125 -5.18 22.46 1.51
N HIS A 126 -5.52 23.10 2.63
CA HIS A 126 -4.55 23.44 3.68
C HIS A 126 -4.00 22.20 4.38
N ALA A 127 -4.85 21.22 4.70
CA ALA A 127 -4.43 19.98 5.35
C ALA A 127 -3.47 19.16 4.48
N LEU A 128 -3.72 19.08 3.16
CA LEU A 128 -2.86 18.40 2.20
C LEU A 128 -1.49 19.06 2.03
N ARG A 129 -1.37 20.37 2.27
CA ARG A 129 -0.08 21.09 2.20
C ARG A 129 0.79 20.92 3.44
N THR A 130 0.16 20.71 4.61
CA THR A 130 0.83 20.90 5.92
C THR A 130 1.00 19.62 6.71
N ARG A 131 0.19 18.57 6.46
CA ARG A 131 0.25 17.33 7.25
C ARG A 131 1.21 16.31 6.64
N GLN A 132 2.18 15.87 7.43
CA GLN A 132 3.00 14.69 7.13
C GLN A 132 2.32 13.42 7.66
N THR A 133 2.21 12.39 6.83
CA THR A 133 1.64 11.10 7.24
C THR A 133 2.69 10.24 7.97
N LYS A 134 2.25 9.43 8.93
CA LYS A 134 3.08 8.46 9.66
C LYS A 134 2.70 7.03 9.27
N THR A 135 3.16 6.56 8.11
CA THR A 135 2.80 5.21 7.65
C THR A 135 3.91 4.53 6.85
N LEU A 136 3.91 3.19 6.88
CA LEU A 136 4.74 2.30 6.05
C LEU A 136 4.00 1.80 4.79
N ALA A 137 2.88 2.44 4.43
CA ALA A 137 2.17 2.13 3.21
C ALA A 137 3.03 2.49 2.00
N SER A 138 3.33 1.47 1.18
CA SER A 138 4.19 1.65 0.01
C SER A 138 3.75 2.80 -0.89
N GLY A 139 4.67 3.61 -1.41
CA GLY A 139 4.36 4.70 -2.35
C GLY A 139 3.41 5.79 -1.84
N ILE A 140 3.14 5.88 -0.52
CA ILE A 140 2.27 6.93 0.05
C ILE A 140 2.81 8.34 -0.23
N ASP A 141 4.12 8.54 -0.17
CA ASP A 141 4.76 9.83 -0.44
C ASP A 141 4.50 10.31 -1.87
N LEU A 142 4.52 9.39 -2.85
CA LEU A 142 4.16 9.68 -4.23
C LEU A 142 2.69 10.09 -4.35
N ILE A 143 1.78 9.36 -3.70
CA ILE A 143 0.35 9.70 -3.72
C ILE A 143 0.12 11.08 -3.11
N MET A 144 0.72 11.39 -1.97
CA MET A 144 0.57 12.69 -1.31
C MET A 144 1.14 13.83 -2.17
N ALA A 145 2.29 13.61 -2.81
CA ALA A 145 2.85 14.58 -3.75
C ALA A 145 1.94 14.80 -4.97
N ASP A 146 1.45 13.72 -5.59
CA ASP A 146 0.52 13.78 -6.73
C ASP A 146 -0.78 14.50 -6.36
N LEU A 147 -1.32 14.24 -5.16
CA LEU A 147 -2.52 14.89 -4.64
C LEU A 147 -2.31 16.39 -4.43
N LYS A 148 -1.19 16.78 -3.81
CA LYS A 148 -0.83 18.18 -3.61
C LYS A 148 -0.73 18.92 -4.95
N GLU A 149 0.04 18.38 -5.89
CA GLU A 149 0.22 18.98 -7.22
C GLU A 149 -1.09 19.07 -8.00
N SER A 150 -1.93 18.04 -7.94
CA SER A 150 -3.25 18.05 -8.60
C SER A 150 -4.18 19.13 -8.04
N MET A 151 -4.07 19.44 -6.75
CA MET A 151 -4.87 20.48 -6.11
C MET A 151 -4.34 21.90 -6.31
N GLU A 152 -3.04 22.04 -6.52
CA GLU A 152 -2.40 23.32 -6.82
C GLU A 152 -2.49 23.68 -8.31
N ALA A 153 -2.75 22.69 -9.17
CA ALA A 153 -2.98 22.88 -10.59
C ALA A 153 -4.27 23.71 -10.85
N PRO A 154 -4.26 24.61 -11.87
CA PRO A 154 -5.44 25.36 -12.23
C PRO A 154 -6.56 24.43 -12.75
N PRO A 155 -7.84 24.77 -12.53
CA PRO A 155 -8.95 24.00 -13.08
C PRO A 155 -8.86 23.90 -14.60
N ARG A 156 -9.01 22.69 -15.14
CA ARG A 156 -8.96 22.45 -16.60
C ARG A 156 -10.35 22.68 -17.22
N PRO A 157 -10.47 23.14 -18.48
CA PRO A 157 -11.76 23.15 -19.18
C PRO A 157 -12.22 21.72 -19.52
N MET A 158 -13.51 21.51 -19.76
CA MET A 158 -14.06 20.23 -20.27
C MET A 158 -14.06 20.17 -21.81
N GLU A 159 -13.02 20.71 -22.43
CA GLU A 159 -12.93 20.79 -23.88
C GLU A 159 -12.83 19.38 -24.49
N GLY A 160 -13.63 19.10 -25.51
CA GLY A 160 -13.67 17.79 -26.18
C GLY A 160 -14.40 16.67 -25.42
N HIS A 161 -14.93 16.92 -24.21
CA HIS A 161 -15.75 15.94 -23.52
C HIS A 161 -17.08 15.76 -24.28
N ALA A 162 -17.34 14.56 -24.80
CA ALA A 162 -18.55 14.24 -25.57
C ALA A 162 -19.36 13.08 -24.98
N HIS A 163 -18.77 12.33 -24.06
CA HIS A 163 -19.35 11.12 -23.50
C HIS A 163 -19.52 11.24 -21.98
N VAL A 164 -20.57 10.60 -21.48
CA VAL A 164 -20.93 10.54 -20.06
C VAL A 164 -21.12 9.09 -19.64
N ILE A 165 -20.61 8.75 -18.46
CA ILE A 165 -20.92 7.51 -17.75
C ILE A 165 -21.64 7.91 -16.46
N LEU A 166 -22.83 7.35 -16.24
CA LEU A 166 -23.70 7.73 -15.14
C LEU A 166 -23.91 6.58 -14.17
N PHE A 167 -23.85 6.86 -12.86
CA PHE A 167 -24.00 5.89 -11.79
C PHE A 167 -25.19 6.27 -10.92
N LEU A 168 -26.20 5.40 -10.88
CA LEU A 168 -27.33 5.52 -9.96
C LEU A 168 -27.11 4.67 -8.72
N TYR A 169 -27.46 5.21 -7.56
CA TYR A 169 -27.43 4.53 -6.28
C TYR A 169 -28.81 4.57 -5.62
N GLU A 170 -29.40 3.40 -5.40
CA GLU A 170 -30.73 3.29 -4.79
C GLU A 170 -30.77 3.73 -3.33
N HIS A 171 -31.87 4.35 -2.91
CA HIS A 171 -32.19 4.51 -1.48
C HIS A 171 -32.85 3.24 -0.96
N TRP A 172 -32.33 2.71 0.14
CA TRP A 172 -33.00 1.66 0.92
C TRP A 172 -34.10 2.26 1.82
N ARG A 173 -34.97 1.43 2.42
CA ARG A 173 -36.04 1.88 3.33
C ARG A 173 -35.56 2.99 4.27
N ASP A 174 -36.34 4.04 4.41
CA ASP A 174 -35.99 5.11 5.33
C ASP A 174 -36.00 4.57 6.78
N PRO A 175 -35.01 4.94 7.61
CA PRO A 175 -35.01 4.56 9.01
C PRO A 175 -36.29 5.07 9.72
N GLU A 176 -36.93 4.23 10.52
CA GLU A 176 -38.14 4.60 11.26
C GLU A 176 -37.78 5.43 12.50
N PRO A 177 -38.46 6.56 12.77
CA PRO A 177 -38.23 7.31 14.00
C PRO A 177 -38.44 6.43 15.24
N GLY A 178 -37.38 6.27 16.05
CA GLY A 178 -37.41 5.46 17.27
C GLY A 178 -37.05 3.98 17.07
N GLU A 179 -36.72 3.52 15.85
CA GLU A 179 -36.09 2.21 15.72
C GLU A 179 -34.67 2.21 16.35
N PRO A 180 -34.24 1.11 17.00
CA PRO A 180 -32.91 1.05 17.59
C PRO A 180 -31.82 1.36 16.57
N GLY A 181 -30.98 2.36 16.87
CA GLY A 181 -29.87 2.79 16.03
C GLY A 181 -30.22 3.88 15.00
N SER A 182 -31.45 4.38 14.94
CA SER A 182 -31.83 5.40 13.94
C SER A 182 -31.30 6.80 14.22
N ASP A 183 -30.80 7.07 15.44
CA ASP A 183 -30.55 8.44 15.92
C ASP A 183 -29.69 9.25 14.96
N TRP A 184 -28.70 8.61 14.35
CA TRP A 184 -27.71 9.28 13.50
C TRP A 184 -28.12 9.33 12.01
N ILE A 185 -29.06 8.49 11.56
CA ILE A 185 -29.27 8.20 10.13
C ILE A 185 -30.61 8.70 9.57
N LEU A 186 -31.43 9.36 10.39
CA LEU A 186 -32.67 9.98 9.93
C LEU A 186 -32.40 11.05 8.86
N ASP A 187 -33.20 11.01 7.79
CA ASP A 187 -33.15 11.96 6.67
C ASP A 187 -31.77 12.05 5.99
N ALA A 188 -31.02 10.95 5.90
CA ALA A 188 -29.64 10.92 5.39
C ALA A 188 -29.47 10.14 4.07
N GLN A 189 -30.56 9.68 3.42
CA GLN A 189 -30.48 8.83 2.22
C GLN A 189 -29.78 9.50 1.04
N ASP A 190 -30.09 10.78 0.77
CA ASP A 190 -29.48 11.54 -0.33
C ASP A 190 -27.97 11.69 -0.12
N HIS A 191 -27.54 11.99 1.11
CA HIS A 191 -26.12 12.09 1.50
C HIS A 191 -25.40 10.76 1.37
N ARG A 192 -26.03 9.67 1.84
CA ARG A 192 -25.49 8.32 1.70
C ARG A 192 -25.35 7.95 0.22
N ALA A 193 -26.38 8.17 -0.60
CA ALA A 193 -26.31 7.89 -2.02
C ALA A 193 -25.26 8.76 -2.74
N CYS A 194 -25.13 10.04 -2.36
CA CYS A 194 -24.09 10.95 -2.85
C CYS A 194 -22.68 10.40 -2.57
N ILE A 195 -22.36 10.09 -1.31
CA ILE A 195 -21.04 9.57 -0.91
C ILE A 195 -20.68 8.30 -1.71
N ARG A 196 -21.64 7.38 -1.84
CA ARG A 196 -21.45 6.12 -2.57
C ARG A 196 -21.25 6.33 -4.07
N ALA A 197 -22.04 7.21 -4.68
CA ALA A 197 -21.95 7.55 -6.10
C ALA A 197 -20.66 8.30 -6.43
N THR A 198 -20.28 9.25 -5.57
CA THR A 198 -19.04 10.03 -5.71
C THR A 198 -17.81 9.13 -5.65
N GLU A 199 -17.72 8.18 -4.72
CA GLU A 199 -16.60 7.22 -4.66
C GLU A 199 -16.40 6.53 -6.02
N THR A 200 -17.49 6.04 -6.63
CA THR A 200 -17.45 5.35 -7.92
C THR A 200 -17.00 6.27 -9.05
N ALA A 201 -17.59 7.47 -9.13
CA ALA A 201 -17.27 8.43 -10.18
C ALA A 201 -15.81 8.88 -10.12
N VAL A 202 -15.28 9.18 -8.93
CA VAL A 202 -13.89 9.59 -8.73
C VAL A 202 -12.92 8.47 -9.13
N VAL A 203 -13.18 7.23 -8.73
CA VAL A 203 -12.36 6.08 -9.11
C VAL A 203 -12.35 5.90 -10.63
N ILE A 204 -13.51 5.93 -11.28
CA ILE A 204 -13.60 5.69 -12.73
C ILE A 204 -13.02 6.86 -13.53
N ALA A 205 -13.19 8.11 -13.11
CA ALA A 205 -12.51 9.24 -13.73
C ALA A 205 -10.99 9.10 -13.63
N ASN A 206 -10.48 8.68 -12.47
CA ASN A 206 -9.05 8.45 -12.30
C ASN A 206 -8.52 7.28 -13.13
N TYR A 207 -9.32 6.22 -13.28
CA TYR A 207 -9.01 5.10 -14.16
C TYR A 207 -8.87 5.54 -15.62
N ILE A 208 -9.83 6.32 -16.14
CA ILE A 208 -9.80 6.80 -17.52
C ILE A 208 -8.59 7.72 -17.78
N ARG A 209 -8.25 8.58 -16.81
CA ARG A 209 -7.02 9.41 -16.87
C ARG A 209 -5.75 8.57 -16.86
N ALA A 210 -5.70 7.50 -16.08
CA ALA A 210 -4.57 6.57 -16.06
C ALA A 210 -4.39 5.85 -17.41
N LEU A 211 -5.46 5.66 -18.18
CA LEU A 211 -5.42 5.11 -19.54
C LEU A 211 -5.03 6.15 -20.61
N GLY A 212 -4.86 7.43 -20.23
CA GLY A 212 -4.44 8.50 -21.14
C GLY A 212 -5.59 9.24 -21.83
N PHE A 213 -6.79 9.21 -21.26
CA PHE A 213 -7.94 9.99 -21.73
C PHE A 213 -8.37 11.00 -20.68
N ASP A 214 -8.81 12.19 -21.10
CA ASP A 214 -9.29 13.16 -20.13
C ASP A 214 -10.64 12.75 -19.57
N ALA A 215 -10.82 12.90 -18.26
CA ALA A 215 -12.04 12.54 -17.56
C ALA A 215 -12.19 13.33 -16.26
N ARG A 216 -13.45 13.68 -15.95
CA ARG A 216 -13.82 14.42 -14.74
C ARG A 216 -15.03 13.79 -14.08
N ALA A 217 -14.97 13.64 -12.76
CA ALA A 217 -16.11 13.23 -11.95
C ALA A 217 -17.00 14.43 -11.56
N HIS A 218 -18.30 14.19 -11.57
CA HIS A 218 -19.36 15.15 -11.27
C HIS A 218 -20.26 14.59 -10.16
N THR A 219 -20.46 15.39 -9.13
CA THR A 219 -21.15 14.99 -7.90
C THR A 219 -22.30 15.96 -7.60
N PRO A 220 -23.26 15.58 -6.74
CA PRO A 220 -24.30 16.51 -6.29
C PRO A 220 -23.78 17.80 -5.65
N THR A 221 -22.57 17.78 -5.08
CA THR A 221 -21.94 18.92 -4.40
C THR A 221 -20.99 19.73 -5.30
N THR A 222 -20.37 19.11 -6.31
CA THR A 222 -19.44 19.77 -7.24
C THR A 222 -19.61 19.24 -8.67
N SER A 223 -20.08 20.09 -9.58
CA SER A 223 -20.38 19.68 -10.96
C SER A 223 -20.51 20.86 -11.94
N GLU A 224 -20.00 20.68 -13.15
CA GLU A 224 -20.22 21.51 -14.33
C GLU A 224 -21.43 21.09 -15.17
N VAL A 225 -22.11 20.00 -14.78
CA VAL A 225 -23.24 19.42 -15.51
C VAL A 225 -24.43 19.11 -14.61
N ASP A 226 -25.64 19.17 -15.14
CA ASP A 226 -26.87 18.79 -14.47
C ASP A 226 -27.06 17.27 -14.52
N LEU A 227 -26.95 16.63 -13.37
CA LEU A 227 -26.99 15.17 -13.24
C LEU A 227 -28.38 14.58 -13.55
N ASN A 228 -29.47 15.33 -13.34
CA ASN A 228 -30.83 14.87 -13.66
C ASN A 228 -31.04 14.79 -15.17
N ARG A 229 -30.58 15.82 -15.91
CA ARG A 229 -30.63 15.83 -17.37
C ARG A 229 -29.81 14.68 -17.96
N LEU A 230 -28.64 14.41 -17.38
CA LEU A 230 -27.80 13.28 -17.79
C LEU A 230 -28.45 11.92 -17.49
N ALA A 231 -29.21 11.78 -16.39
CA ALA A 231 -29.96 10.56 -16.07
C ALA A 231 -31.03 10.21 -17.12
N VAL A 232 -31.68 11.22 -17.68
CA VAL A 232 -32.62 11.04 -18.79
C VAL A 232 -31.87 10.72 -20.08
N ALA A 233 -30.83 11.50 -20.41
CA ALA A 233 -30.08 11.34 -21.65
C ALA A 233 -29.37 9.98 -21.77
N ALA A 234 -28.83 9.45 -20.67
CA ALA A 234 -28.19 8.13 -20.61
C ALA A 234 -29.21 6.96 -20.46
N GLY A 235 -30.51 7.25 -20.46
CA GLY A 235 -31.56 6.24 -20.41
C GLY A 235 -31.59 5.43 -19.12
N LEU A 236 -31.35 6.07 -17.97
CA LEU A 236 -31.51 5.47 -16.65
C LEU A 236 -32.76 5.95 -15.90
N ALA A 237 -33.28 7.13 -16.26
CA ALA A 237 -34.52 7.67 -15.70
C ALA A 237 -35.38 8.32 -16.79
N SER A 238 -36.68 8.50 -16.51
CA SER A 238 -37.61 9.26 -17.35
C SER A 238 -38.35 10.30 -16.52
N LEU A 239 -38.84 11.35 -17.17
CA LEU A 239 -39.68 12.37 -16.55
C LEU A 239 -41.13 11.87 -16.51
N GLU A 240 -41.68 11.70 -15.32
CA GLU A 240 -43.02 11.17 -15.09
C GLU A 240 -43.79 12.13 -14.19
N GLY A 241 -44.81 12.81 -14.72
CA GLY A 241 -45.62 13.75 -13.92
C GLY A 241 -44.82 14.90 -13.31
N GLY A 242 -43.73 15.34 -13.95
CA GLY A 242 -42.86 16.42 -13.47
C GLY A 242 -41.75 15.98 -12.51
N GLU A 243 -41.67 14.69 -12.18
CA GLU A 243 -40.66 14.12 -11.29
C GLU A 243 -39.78 13.12 -12.05
N LEU A 244 -38.48 13.10 -11.76
CA LEU A 244 -37.56 12.14 -12.33
C LEU A 244 -37.76 10.76 -11.69
N ARG A 245 -37.96 9.71 -12.49
CA ARG A 245 -38.18 8.36 -11.98
C ARG A 245 -37.30 7.35 -12.70
N ALA A 246 -36.56 6.56 -11.93
CA ALA A 246 -35.83 5.41 -12.43
C ALA A 246 -36.70 4.13 -12.36
N PRO A 247 -36.60 3.22 -13.35
CA PRO A 247 -37.26 1.91 -13.33
C PRO A 247 -37.06 1.19 -11.99
N TRP A 248 -38.12 0.65 -11.41
CA TRP A 248 -38.16 0.00 -10.09
C TRP A 248 -37.83 0.89 -8.89
N LEU A 249 -36.94 1.88 -8.99
CA LEU A 249 -36.51 2.74 -7.87
C LEU A 249 -37.46 3.93 -7.63
N GLY A 250 -38.23 4.34 -8.64
CA GLY A 250 -39.03 5.57 -8.57
C GLY A 250 -38.10 6.79 -8.42
N PRO A 251 -38.44 7.78 -7.57
CA PRO A 251 -37.58 8.96 -7.34
C PRO A 251 -36.46 8.71 -6.32
N ARG A 252 -36.33 7.49 -5.80
CA ARG A 252 -35.51 7.18 -4.64
C ARG A 252 -34.10 6.72 -5.01
N PHE A 253 -33.29 7.65 -5.52
CA PHE A 253 -31.92 7.38 -5.91
C PHE A 253 -31.04 8.65 -5.89
N GLY A 254 -29.74 8.45 -5.68
CA GLY A 254 -28.70 9.44 -5.93
C GLY A 254 -27.97 9.18 -7.26
N VAL A 255 -27.30 10.20 -7.78
CA VAL A 255 -26.59 10.16 -9.06
C VAL A 255 -25.20 10.80 -8.95
N ALA A 256 -24.22 10.21 -9.64
CA ALA A 256 -22.96 10.86 -10.00
C ALA A 256 -22.60 10.53 -11.46
N ALA A 257 -21.73 11.32 -12.07
CA ALA A 257 -21.32 11.15 -13.47
C ALA A 257 -19.81 11.23 -13.65
N VAL A 258 -19.33 10.67 -14.76
CA VAL A 258 -18.01 10.96 -15.31
C VAL A 258 -18.19 11.46 -16.73
N THR A 259 -17.64 12.63 -17.04
CA THR A 259 -17.52 13.12 -18.44
C THR A 259 -16.12 12.80 -18.94
N THR A 260 -15.98 12.49 -20.23
CA THR A 260 -14.68 12.08 -20.79
C THR A 260 -14.55 12.34 -22.30
N THR A 261 -13.29 12.44 -22.74
CA THR A 261 -12.89 12.38 -24.16
C THR A 261 -12.76 10.94 -24.68
N MET A 262 -12.82 9.91 -23.82
CA MET A 262 -12.78 8.53 -24.25
C MET A 262 -14.07 8.15 -25.00
N GLU A 263 -13.90 7.76 -26.25
CA GLU A 263 -15.02 7.29 -27.08
C GLU A 263 -15.62 6.00 -26.52
N ILE A 264 -16.93 6.04 -26.25
CA ILE A 264 -17.74 4.94 -25.75
C ILE A 264 -19.12 4.94 -26.42
N ALA A 265 -19.72 3.76 -26.58
CA ALA A 265 -21.07 3.62 -27.10
C ALA A 265 -22.11 4.17 -26.10
N HIS A 266 -23.15 4.80 -26.62
CA HIS A 266 -24.25 5.36 -25.82
C HIS A 266 -25.42 4.39 -25.72
N ASP A 267 -26.05 4.36 -24.55
CA ASP A 267 -27.37 3.78 -24.35
C ASP A 267 -28.44 4.71 -24.90
N ARG A 268 -29.56 4.12 -25.31
CA ARG A 268 -30.73 4.85 -25.78
C ARG A 268 -31.59 5.34 -24.61
N PRO A 269 -32.21 6.53 -24.68
CA PRO A 269 -33.16 7.00 -23.67
C PRO A 269 -34.32 6.03 -23.43
N LEU A 270 -34.91 6.07 -22.24
CA LEU A 270 -36.05 5.21 -21.90
C LEU A 270 -37.33 5.70 -22.58
N ALA A 271 -38.17 4.77 -23.03
CA ALA A 271 -39.57 5.08 -23.28
C ALA A 271 -40.28 5.38 -21.93
N PRO A 272 -41.33 6.24 -21.91
CA PRO A 272 -42.09 6.54 -20.71
C PRO A 272 -42.50 5.29 -19.93
N LEU A 273 -42.49 5.35 -18.59
CA LEU A 273 -42.74 4.17 -17.73
C LEU A 273 -44.12 3.54 -17.98
N SER A 274 -45.10 4.34 -18.39
CA SER A 274 -46.43 3.88 -18.80
C SER A 274 -46.42 2.89 -19.97
N ARG A 275 -45.37 2.89 -20.82
CA ARG A 275 -45.22 2.00 -21.98
C ARG A 275 -44.44 0.72 -21.68
N GLN A 276 -43.84 0.60 -20.50
CA GLN A 276 -42.92 -0.51 -20.19
C GLN A 276 -43.64 -1.85 -19.94
N GLY A 277 -44.92 -1.83 -19.52
CA GLY A 277 -45.75 -3.04 -19.44
C GLY A 277 -45.15 -4.17 -18.59
N ARG A 278 -44.96 -5.36 -19.19
CA ARG A 278 -44.45 -6.56 -18.50
C ARG A 278 -42.98 -6.49 -18.11
N SER A 279 -42.17 -5.58 -18.68
CA SER A 279 -40.74 -5.49 -18.34
C SER A 279 -40.50 -5.03 -16.90
N LEU A 280 -41.37 -4.14 -16.38
CA LEU A 280 -41.27 -3.63 -15.00
C LEU A 280 -41.87 -4.58 -13.97
N ASN A 281 -42.96 -5.27 -14.31
CA ASN A 281 -43.81 -5.96 -13.32
C ASN A 281 -44.07 -7.45 -13.61
N GLY A 282 -43.39 -8.02 -14.60
CA GLY A 282 -43.53 -9.43 -14.99
C GLY A 282 -42.97 -10.41 -13.95
N LEU A 283 -43.33 -11.70 -14.09
CA LEU A 283 -42.87 -12.78 -13.21
C LEU A 283 -41.35 -12.92 -13.18
N GLY A 284 -40.66 -12.61 -14.29
CA GLY A 284 -39.20 -12.60 -14.35
C GLY A 284 -38.57 -11.66 -13.33
N TRP A 285 -39.03 -10.40 -13.27
CA TRP A 285 -38.59 -9.42 -12.27
C TRP A 285 -38.96 -9.85 -10.84
N LYS A 286 -40.19 -10.35 -10.65
CA LYS A 286 -40.67 -10.75 -9.32
C LYS A 286 -39.84 -11.88 -8.70
N LEU A 287 -39.41 -12.84 -9.50
CA LEU A 287 -38.68 -14.03 -9.02
C LEU A 287 -37.16 -13.97 -9.22
N GLY A 288 -36.64 -13.01 -9.99
CA GLY A 288 -35.20 -12.91 -10.27
C GLY A 288 -34.71 -13.82 -11.40
N LEU A 289 -35.52 -14.06 -12.44
CA LEU A 289 -35.15 -14.96 -13.54
C LEU A 289 -34.06 -14.34 -14.44
N GLY A 290 -32.80 -14.70 -14.14
CA GLY A 290 -31.61 -14.32 -14.90
C GLY A 290 -30.97 -12.99 -14.49
N HIS A 291 -31.23 -12.50 -13.27
CA HIS A 291 -30.64 -11.27 -12.72
C HIS A 291 -30.64 -11.30 -11.18
N ALA A 292 -29.68 -10.64 -10.54
CA ALA A 292 -29.45 -10.75 -9.09
C ALA A 292 -30.51 -10.06 -8.21
N LYS A 293 -30.97 -8.87 -8.61
CA LYS A 293 -32.00 -8.09 -7.87
C LYS A 293 -33.39 -8.42 -8.39
N SER A 294 -34.37 -8.50 -7.51
CA SER A 294 -35.76 -8.85 -7.80
C SER A 294 -36.70 -8.11 -6.85
N ALA A 295 -38.01 -8.20 -7.08
CA ALA A 295 -39.00 -7.65 -6.15
C ALA A 295 -38.88 -8.21 -4.72
N LEU A 296 -38.28 -9.39 -4.54
CA LEU A 296 -38.18 -10.09 -3.25
C LEU A 296 -36.90 -9.80 -2.46
N ASN A 297 -35.87 -9.25 -3.10
CA ASN A 297 -34.56 -9.04 -2.48
C ASN A 297 -33.91 -7.69 -2.79
N ARG A 298 -34.61 -6.79 -3.49
CA ARG A 298 -34.07 -5.48 -3.88
C ARG A 298 -33.51 -4.71 -2.69
N ASP A 299 -34.34 -4.50 -1.69
CA ASP A 299 -33.98 -3.77 -0.48
C ASP A 299 -33.73 -4.77 0.66
N PRO A 300 -32.48 -4.92 1.13
CA PRO A 300 -32.15 -5.86 2.20
C PRO A 300 -32.81 -5.51 3.55
N TYR A 301 -33.23 -4.25 3.74
CA TYR A 301 -33.82 -3.71 4.97
C TYR A 301 -35.34 -3.50 4.87
N ALA A 302 -35.98 -3.92 3.77
CA ALA A 302 -37.44 -3.81 3.62
C ALA A 302 -38.23 -4.51 4.74
N ARG A 303 -37.63 -5.51 5.42
CA ARG A 303 -38.22 -6.26 6.54
C ARG A 303 -37.23 -6.51 7.68
N ARG A 304 -36.15 -5.73 7.76
CA ARG A 304 -35.10 -5.86 8.79
C ARG A 304 -34.69 -4.47 9.24
N ARG A 305 -34.43 -4.32 10.54
CA ARG A 305 -33.87 -3.10 11.09
C ARG A 305 -32.41 -2.98 10.65
N TYR A 306 -31.92 -1.75 10.53
CA TYR A 306 -30.52 -1.51 10.18
C TYR A 306 -29.55 -2.11 11.19
N VAL A 307 -29.86 -2.03 12.50
CA VAL A 307 -29.02 -2.58 13.58
C VAL A 307 -28.75 -4.09 13.46
N ASP A 308 -29.66 -4.84 12.82
CA ASP A 308 -29.55 -6.29 12.66
C ASP A 308 -28.72 -6.70 11.43
N GLY A 309 -28.33 -5.75 10.58
CA GLY A 309 -27.67 -6.00 9.30
C GLY A 309 -28.50 -6.79 8.29
N ALA A 310 -27.96 -6.96 7.08
CA ALA A 310 -28.64 -7.70 5.99
C ALA A 310 -28.66 -9.23 6.23
N HIS A 311 -27.61 -9.75 6.87
CA HIS A 311 -27.42 -11.17 7.19
C HIS A 311 -27.93 -11.50 8.61
N PRO A 312 -28.45 -12.72 8.85
CA PRO A 312 -29.10 -13.07 10.11
C PRO A 312 -28.12 -13.48 11.22
N PHE A 313 -27.17 -12.61 11.58
CA PHE A 313 -26.16 -12.85 12.62
C PHE A 313 -26.75 -13.12 14.01
N GLU A 314 -28.00 -12.71 14.26
CA GLU A 314 -28.75 -12.99 15.48
C GLU A 314 -29.07 -14.48 15.68
N ARG A 315 -28.98 -15.29 14.62
CA ARG A 315 -29.26 -16.74 14.65
C ARG A 315 -28.04 -17.61 14.91
N LEU A 316 -26.85 -17.01 14.94
CA LEU A 316 -25.61 -17.74 15.17
C LEU A 316 -25.47 -18.12 16.65
N LYS A 317 -24.92 -19.30 16.91
CA LYS A 317 -24.56 -19.70 18.27
C LYS A 317 -23.43 -18.80 18.78
N ARG A 318 -23.71 -18.09 19.87
CA ARG A 318 -22.76 -17.22 20.58
C ARG A 318 -22.06 -18.01 21.69
N VAL A 319 -20.79 -17.73 21.91
CA VAL A 319 -19.95 -18.35 22.94
C VAL A 319 -19.15 -17.27 23.66
N ASP A 320 -18.78 -17.48 24.93
CA ASP A 320 -18.10 -16.46 25.73
C ASP A 320 -16.62 -16.29 25.38
N ARG A 321 -16.02 -17.30 24.74
CA ARG A 321 -14.63 -17.30 24.27
C ARG A 321 -14.58 -17.80 22.82
N PRO A 322 -13.61 -17.34 22.01
CA PRO A 322 -13.41 -17.87 20.67
C PRO A 322 -13.24 -19.41 20.66
N THR A 323 -13.53 -20.02 19.51
CA THR A 323 -13.46 -21.48 19.33
C THR A 323 -12.03 -22.03 19.26
N THR A 324 -11.03 -21.15 19.16
CA THR A 324 -9.61 -21.47 19.27
C THR A 324 -9.02 -20.87 20.53
N TYR A 325 -8.04 -21.55 21.13
CA TYR A 325 -7.43 -21.12 22.39
C TYR A 325 -6.58 -19.85 22.23
N ILE A 326 -6.69 -18.94 23.19
CA ILE A 326 -5.86 -17.73 23.31
C ILE A 326 -5.41 -17.63 24.77
N ASP A 327 -4.10 -17.66 24.99
CA ASP A 327 -3.47 -17.31 26.25
C ASP A 327 -3.21 -15.80 26.31
N GLU A 328 -4.27 -15.04 26.57
CA GLU A 328 -4.26 -13.57 26.48
C GLU A 328 -3.15 -12.90 27.28
N ALA A 329 -2.74 -13.48 28.41
CA ALA A 329 -1.67 -12.95 29.25
C ALA A 329 -0.29 -13.02 28.58
N ASN A 330 -0.12 -13.92 27.61
CA ASN A 330 1.15 -14.21 26.95
C ASN A 330 1.10 -13.94 25.43
N VAL A 331 0.07 -13.24 24.93
CA VAL A 331 0.05 -12.80 23.53
C VAL A 331 1.07 -11.68 23.33
N ALA A 332 2.11 -11.96 22.56
CA ALA A 332 3.18 -11.01 22.29
C ALA A 332 2.73 -9.89 21.34
N ARG A 333 2.92 -8.64 21.76
CA ARG A 333 2.84 -7.47 20.87
C ARG A 333 4.12 -7.38 20.05
N VAL A 334 3.99 -7.24 18.73
CA VAL A 334 5.12 -7.11 17.79
C VAL A 334 5.08 -5.73 17.12
N PRO A 335 6.20 -5.18 16.62
CA PRO A 335 6.19 -3.86 16.00
C PRO A 335 5.49 -3.90 14.65
N LYS A 336 4.94 -2.76 14.19
CA LYS A 336 4.32 -2.64 12.86
C LYS A 336 5.26 -3.04 11.73
N ARG A 337 6.57 -2.88 11.94
CA ARG A 337 7.67 -3.33 11.04
C ARG A 337 7.64 -4.83 10.72
N THR A 338 6.92 -5.64 11.50
CA THR A 338 6.68 -7.09 11.28
C THR A 338 5.79 -7.36 10.05
N ASP A 339 4.99 -6.39 9.61
CA ASP A 339 4.17 -6.51 8.40
C ASP A 339 5.05 -6.90 7.19
N MET A 340 4.74 -8.03 6.56
CA MET A 340 5.52 -8.57 5.43
C MET A 340 5.60 -7.62 4.23
N PHE A 341 4.61 -6.73 4.03
CA PHE A 341 4.68 -5.70 3.00
C PHE A 341 5.59 -4.53 3.39
N ALA A 342 5.70 -4.21 4.68
CA ALA A 342 6.72 -3.28 5.15
C ALA A 342 8.11 -3.92 5.00
N ARG A 343 8.28 -5.17 5.47
CA ARG A 343 9.51 -5.96 5.30
C ARG A 343 9.99 -6.01 3.85
N ALA A 344 9.08 -6.24 2.91
CA ALA A 344 9.39 -6.23 1.49
C ALA A 344 9.96 -4.88 1.00
N GLN A 345 9.38 -3.75 1.43
CA GLN A 345 9.83 -2.42 1.01
C GLN A 345 11.24 -2.11 1.51
N PHE A 346 11.59 -2.53 2.73
CA PHE A 346 12.92 -2.35 3.30
C PHE A 346 13.95 -3.37 2.81
N GLY A 347 13.56 -4.33 1.96
CA GLY A 347 14.48 -5.30 1.38
C GLY A 347 14.69 -6.59 2.20
N ASP A 348 13.96 -6.77 3.30
CA ASP A 348 14.13 -7.94 4.19
C ASP A 348 13.86 -9.29 3.51
N LEU A 349 13.03 -9.28 2.46
CA LEU A 349 12.65 -10.46 1.66
C LEU A 349 13.54 -10.62 0.41
N GLY A 350 14.60 -9.83 0.29
CA GLY A 350 15.53 -9.83 -0.84
C GLY A 350 15.18 -8.84 -1.95
N PRO A 351 16.16 -8.53 -2.83
CA PRO A 351 16.09 -7.42 -3.79
C PRO A 351 14.96 -7.58 -4.81
N LYS A 352 14.68 -8.79 -5.28
CA LYS A 352 13.59 -9.07 -6.22
C LYS A 352 12.21 -8.69 -5.65
N VAL A 353 11.99 -8.97 -4.37
CA VAL A 353 10.73 -8.64 -3.70
C VAL A 353 10.64 -7.15 -3.42
N GLN A 354 11.77 -6.52 -3.06
CA GLN A 354 11.85 -5.06 -2.89
C GLN A 354 11.53 -4.30 -4.18
N GLU A 355 12.08 -4.73 -5.31
CA GLU A 355 11.78 -4.12 -6.61
C GLU A 355 10.29 -4.29 -6.97
N GLY A 356 9.72 -5.48 -6.72
CA GLY A 356 8.27 -5.69 -6.87
C GLY A 356 7.42 -4.83 -5.92
N ALA A 357 7.97 -4.44 -4.77
CA ALA A 357 7.35 -3.58 -3.77
C ALA A 357 7.47 -2.07 -4.08
N LYS A 358 8.49 -1.67 -4.84
CA LYS A 358 8.88 -0.28 -5.10
C LYS A 358 7.73 0.63 -5.57
N GLY A 359 7.53 1.73 -4.87
CA GLY A 359 6.42 2.68 -5.06
C GLY A 359 5.03 2.03 -5.01
N GLY A 360 4.92 0.80 -4.51
CA GLY A 360 3.70 0.02 -4.51
C GLY A 360 3.38 -0.62 -5.87
N HIS A 361 4.40 -0.96 -6.66
CA HIS A 361 4.26 -1.54 -8.00
C HIS A 361 3.30 -2.73 -8.04
N TYR A 362 3.40 -3.69 -7.13
CA TYR A 362 2.46 -4.83 -7.00
C TYR A 362 0.95 -4.45 -6.94
N VAL A 363 0.62 -3.22 -6.53
CA VAL A 363 -0.76 -2.70 -6.55
C VAL A 363 -1.04 -1.90 -7.81
N ARG A 364 -0.06 -1.10 -8.28
CA ARG A 364 -0.21 -0.20 -9.45
C ARG A 364 -0.11 -0.92 -10.79
N LYS A 365 0.43 -2.15 -10.80
CA LYS A 365 0.52 -3.02 -11.97
C LYS A 365 -0.83 -3.19 -12.70
N SER A 366 -1.94 -3.12 -11.94
CA SER A 366 -3.32 -3.16 -12.44
C SER A 366 -3.94 -1.76 -12.43
N ALA A 367 -4.42 -1.28 -13.58
CA ALA A 367 -4.99 0.07 -13.73
C ALA A 367 -6.22 0.34 -12.83
N PRO A 368 -7.21 -0.58 -12.69
CA PRO A 368 -8.32 -0.40 -11.75
C PRO A 368 -7.87 -0.17 -10.30
N SER A 369 -6.81 -0.87 -9.88
CA SER A 369 -6.26 -0.79 -8.54
C SER A 369 -5.46 0.50 -8.31
N LEU A 370 -4.68 0.96 -9.29
CA LEU A 370 -4.07 2.31 -9.27
C LEU A 370 -5.14 3.38 -9.07
N ALA A 371 -6.26 3.27 -9.80
CA ALA A 371 -7.33 4.25 -9.77
C ALA A 371 -7.95 4.40 -8.36
N GLN A 372 -8.17 3.28 -7.67
CA GLN A 372 -8.69 3.24 -6.30
C GLN A 372 -7.70 3.76 -5.26
N ARG A 373 -6.40 3.50 -5.46
CA ARG A 373 -5.35 3.83 -4.49
C ARG A 373 -5.23 5.33 -4.22
N ARG A 374 -5.50 6.19 -5.20
CA ARG A 374 -5.41 7.65 -5.05
C ARG A 374 -6.36 8.18 -3.97
N ALA A 375 -7.64 7.79 -4.03
CA ALA A 375 -8.63 8.17 -3.03
C ALA A 375 -8.33 7.55 -1.66
N LEU A 376 -7.86 6.29 -1.65
CA LEU A 376 -7.44 5.60 -0.44
C LEU A 376 -6.32 6.36 0.30
N GLY A 377 -5.32 6.85 -0.43
CA GLY A 377 -4.28 7.70 0.13
C GLY A 377 -4.82 9.03 0.67
N ALA A 378 -5.69 9.71 -0.08
CA ALA A 378 -6.28 10.98 0.35
C ALA A 378 -7.01 10.88 1.71
N PHE A 379 -7.71 9.76 1.96
CA PHE A 379 -8.42 9.54 3.23
C PHE A 379 -7.51 9.31 4.43
N VAL A 380 -6.21 9.02 4.26
CA VAL A 380 -5.27 8.89 5.39
C VAL A 380 -5.25 10.16 6.26
N LEU A 381 -5.48 11.33 5.65
CA LEU A 381 -5.52 12.61 6.37
C LEU A 381 -6.77 12.80 7.25
N LEU A 382 -7.80 11.96 7.08
CA LEU A 382 -9.09 12.03 7.76
C LEU A 382 -9.34 10.84 8.71
N GLN A 383 -8.44 9.86 8.74
CA GLN A 383 -8.58 8.64 9.56
C GLN A 383 -8.56 8.93 11.06
N ASP A 384 -7.82 9.96 11.46
CA ASP A 384 -7.59 10.36 12.85
C ASP A 384 -7.76 11.87 13.00
N GLY A 385 -8.03 12.33 14.23
CA GLY A 385 -8.23 13.75 14.51
C GLY A 385 -8.69 14.03 15.93
N GLU A 386 -8.79 15.31 16.25
CA GLU A 386 -9.27 15.79 17.55
C GLU A 386 -10.77 15.54 17.73
N SER A 387 -11.16 15.28 18.98
CA SER A 387 -12.56 15.15 19.37
C SER A 387 -13.21 16.52 19.60
N ALA A 388 -14.48 16.65 19.25
CA ALA A 388 -15.23 17.88 19.50
C ALA A 388 -15.47 18.10 21.01
N PRO A 389 -15.43 19.34 21.51
CA PRO A 389 -15.89 19.64 22.86
C PRO A 389 -17.42 19.50 22.91
N GLY A 390 -17.96 18.86 23.95
CA GLY A 390 -19.42 18.74 24.11
C GLY A 390 -19.89 17.60 25.02
N PRO A 391 -21.21 17.48 25.22
CA PRO A 391 -21.79 16.38 25.98
C PRO A 391 -21.60 15.05 25.26
N ARG A 392 -21.19 14.03 26.02
CA ARG A 392 -20.85 12.69 25.52
C ARG A 392 -21.98 11.69 25.80
N PRO A 393 -22.49 10.95 24.78
CA PRO A 393 -23.47 9.89 25.01
C PRO A 393 -22.95 8.74 25.88
N THR A 394 -23.57 8.48 27.04
CA THR A 394 -23.10 7.51 28.02
C THR A 394 -23.76 6.13 27.95
N ASP A 395 -24.87 5.99 27.22
CA ASP A 395 -25.61 4.73 27.09
C ASP A 395 -24.92 3.79 26.09
N ALA A 396 -24.22 2.79 26.62
CA ALA A 396 -23.43 1.84 25.84
C ALA A 396 -24.28 0.97 24.89
N GLU A 397 -25.53 0.66 25.22
CA GLU A 397 -26.41 -0.14 24.37
C GLU A 397 -26.93 0.70 23.20
N ARG A 398 -27.35 1.93 23.48
CA ARG A 398 -27.77 2.88 22.46
C ARG A 398 -26.62 3.24 21.50
N ASN A 399 -25.42 3.48 22.03
CA ASN A 399 -24.21 3.73 21.23
C ASN A 399 -23.91 2.55 20.30
N ALA A 400 -23.95 1.32 20.82
CA ALA A 400 -23.76 0.11 20.04
C ALA A 400 -24.79 -0.04 18.91
N ALA A 401 -26.07 0.25 19.19
CA ALA A 401 -27.13 0.22 18.20
C ALA A 401 -26.91 1.26 17.08
N ASN A 402 -26.57 2.49 17.43
CA ASN A 402 -26.28 3.57 16.48
C ASN A 402 -25.06 3.24 15.60
N LEU A 403 -23.97 2.73 16.18
CA LEU A 403 -22.78 2.34 15.42
C LEU A 403 -23.08 1.25 14.38
N LYS A 404 -23.81 0.21 14.78
CA LYS A 404 -24.22 -0.87 13.87
C LYS A 404 -25.14 -0.33 12.78
N ALA A 405 -26.24 0.31 13.15
CA ALA A 405 -27.23 0.79 12.19
C ALA A 405 -26.63 1.79 11.20
N ALA A 406 -25.81 2.74 11.66
CA ALA A 406 -25.13 3.69 10.80
C ALA A 406 -24.15 3.03 9.83
N SER A 407 -23.33 2.09 10.32
CA SER A 407 -22.39 1.34 9.47
C SER A 407 -23.12 0.54 8.39
N TYR A 408 -24.19 -0.16 8.75
CA TYR A 408 -25.04 -0.91 7.82
C TYR A 408 -25.77 -0.01 6.83
N PHE A 409 -26.29 1.14 7.27
CA PHE A 409 -26.93 2.15 6.43
C PHE A 409 -25.98 2.72 5.37
N LEU A 410 -24.75 3.02 5.77
CA LEU A 410 -23.68 3.49 4.89
C LEU A 410 -23.27 2.43 3.85
N GLY A 411 -23.37 1.14 4.18
CA GLY A 411 -23.13 0.03 3.25
C GLY A 411 -21.98 -0.91 3.65
N ILE A 412 -21.69 -1.03 4.95
CA ILE A 412 -20.85 -2.12 5.48
C ILE A 412 -21.65 -3.43 5.48
N ASP A 413 -21.01 -4.55 5.12
CA ASP A 413 -21.69 -5.84 4.97
C ASP A 413 -21.85 -6.61 6.28
N ALA A 414 -20.88 -6.48 7.20
CA ALA A 414 -20.98 -7.00 8.56
C ALA A 414 -20.26 -6.11 9.57
N VAL A 415 -20.87 -5.91 10.74
CA VAL A 415 -20.38 -5.05 11.82
C VAL A 415 -20.46 -5.80 13.14
N GLY A 416 -19.38 -5.75 13.91
CA GLY A 416 -19.28 -6.38 15.22
C GLY A 416 -18.51 -5.47 16.19
N LEU A 417 -18.90 -5.50 17.45
CA LEU A 417 -18.37 -4.64 18.50
C LEU A 417 -17.65 -5.49 19.55
N SER A 418 -16.48 -5.06 19.99
CA SER A 418 -15.75 -5.76 21.05
C SER A 418 -14.88 -4.80 21.84
N ARG A 419 -14.34 -5.27 22.96
CA ARG A 419 -13.13 -4.68 23.55
C ARG A 419 -11.99 -4.67 22.53
N CYS A 420 -11.04 -3.76 22.72
CA CYS A 420 -9.76 -3.70 22.04
C CYS A 420 -8.64 -3.93 23.07
N PRO A 421 -8.25 -5.19 23.33
CA PRO A 421 -7.21 -5.46 24.31
C PRO A 421 -5.83 -5.01 23.84
N ASP A 422 -4.94 -4.67 24.76
CA ASP A 422 -3.58 -4.19 24.49
C ASP A 422 -2.81 -5.10 23.52
N TRP A 423 -2.98 -6.42 23.65
CA TRP A 423 -2.31 -7.40 22.79
C TRP A 423 -2.80 -7.39 21.33
N ALA A 424 -3.91 -6.73 21.03
CA ALA A 424 -4.37 -6.49 19.67
C ALA A 424 -3.66 -5.29 19.01
N TRP A 425 -2.93 -4.47 19.78
CA TRP A 425 -2.13 -3.36 19.26
C TRP A 425 -0.72 -3.84 18.90
N TYR A 426 -0.15 -3.27 17.83
CA TYR A 426 1.29 -3.39 17.61
C TYR A 426 2.07 -2.82 18.82
N SER A 427 3.30 -3.28 19.05
CA SER A 427 4.14 -2.75 20.12
C SER A 427 4.70 -1.36 19.79
N HIS A 428 4.98 -1.11 18.51
CA HIS A 428 5.54 0.15 18.00
C HIS A 428 4.86 0.56 16.69
N ASP A 429 4.80 1.87 16.45
CA ASP A 429 4.18 2.47 15.27
C ASP A 429 5.07 2.40 14.01
N ALA A 430 4.66 3.10 12.95
CA ALA A 430 5.37 3.12 11.67
C ALA A 430 6.76 3.79 11.73
N VAL A 431 7.00 4.63 12.72
CA VAL A 431 8.24 5.39 12.87
C VAL A 431 9.13 4.85 13.99
N GLY A 432 8.70 3.75 14.63
CA GLY A 432 9.45 3.03 15.66
C GLY A 432 9.16 3.49 17.09
N GLU A 433 8.16 4.34 17.31
CA GLU A 433 7.77 4.78 18.66
C GLU A 433 6.90 3.73 19.35
N PRO A 434 7.09 3.47 20.66
CA PRO A 434 6.20 2.60 21.42
C PRO A 434 4.75 3.08 21.36
N ILE A 435 3.82 2.15 21.17
CA ILE A 435 2.39 2.42 21.23
C ILE A 435 1.93 2.17 22.66
N ASP A 436 1.37 3.19 23.30
CA ASP A 436 0.51 3.02 24.46
C ASP A 436 -0.95 2.99 23.97
N PRO A 437 -1.66 1.84 24.05
CA PRO A 437 -3.02 1.69 23.52
C PRO A 437 -3.97 2.82 23.95
N PRO A 438 -4.37 3.73 23.04
CA PRO A 438 -5.15 4.90 23.41
C PRO A 438 -6.65 4.60 23.61
N HIS A 439 -7.12 3.43 23.16
CA HIS A 439 -8.53 3.06 23.08
C HIS A 439 -8.73 1.60 23.52
N ASP A 440 -9.84 1.34 24.19
CA ASP A 440 -10.20 0.01 24.72
C ASP A 440 -11.44 -0.60 24.03
N GLN A 441 -12.00 0.08 23.03
CA GLN A 441 -13.15 -0.38 22.23
C GLN A 441 -12.80 -0.53 20.76
N ALA A 442 -13.43 -1.50 20.08
CA ALA A 442 -13.27 -1.76 18.66
C ALA A 442 -14.62 -1.96 17.95
N VAL A 443 -14.81 -1.23 16.86
CA VAL A 443 -15.89 -1.41 15.88
C VAL A 443 -15.29 -2.08 14.65
N SER A 444 -15.47 -3.39 14.56
CA SER A 444 -14.99 -4.21 13.46
C SER A 444 -15.98 -4.20 12.31
N MET A 445 -15.48 -3.98 11.09
CA MET A 445 -16.29 -3.88 9.88
C MET A 445 -15.73 -4.79 8.79
N ILE A 446 -16.61 -5.44 8.05
CA ILE A 446 -16.31 -6.28 6.89
C ILE A 446 -16.96 -5.68 5.64
N VAL A 447 -16.18 -5.60 4.57
CA VAL A 447 -16.64 -5.31 3.21
C VAL A 447 -16.40 -6.53 2.32
N ASP A 448 -17.42 -6.97 1.61
CA ASP A 448 -17.36 -8.06 0.63
C ASP A 448 -16.51 -7.64 -0.59
N GLN A 449 -15.60 -8.53 -1.02
CA GLN A 449 -14.77 -8.34 -2.22
C GLN A 449 -15.52 -8.60 -3.55
N GLY A 450 -16.76 -9.09 -3.49
CA GLY A 450 -17.65 -9.32 -4.63
C GLY A 450 -17.55 -10.73 -5.20
N TYR A 451 -18.64 -11.50 -5.09
CA TYR A 451 -18.72 -12.89 -5.55
C TYR A 451 -18.52 -12.99 -7.07
N GLU A 452 -19.26 -12.19 -7.82
CA GLU A 452 -19.38 -12.31 -9.27
C GLU A 452 -18.03 -12.09 -9.95
N THR A 453 -17.28 -11.07 -9.55
CA THR A 453 -15.93 -10.85 -10.12
C THR A 453 -14.97 -11.97 -9.72
N MET A 454 -15.06 -12.49 -8.48
CA MET A 454 -14.22 -13.59 -8.02
C MET A 454 -14.50 -14.91 -8.77
N GLU A 455 -15.74 -15.14 -9.20
CA GLU A 455 -16.10 -16.28 -10.04
C GLU A 455 -15.40 -16.26 -11.41
N GLY A 456 -15.28 -15.09 -12.03
CA GLY A 456 -14.54 -14.93 -13.28
C GLY A 456 -13.03 -15.03 -13.13
N ALA A 457 -12.50 -14.71 -11.94
CA ALA A 457 -11.07 -14.57 -11.71
C ALA A 457 -10.39 -15.92 -11.42
N SER A 458 -9.09 -16.05 -11.69
CA SER A 458 -8.22 -17.12 -11.18
C SER A 458 -7.95 -16.98 -9.67
N GLY A 459 -8.16 -15.78 -9.15
CA GLY A 459 -7.81 -15.36 -7.80
C GLY A 459 -6.42 -14.73 -7.69
N ASP A 460 -5.59 -14.83 -8.73
CA ASP A 460 -4.22 -14.31 -8.81
C ASP A 460 -3.88 -13.72 -10.19
N ASP A 461 -4.90 -13.28 -10.91
CA ASP A 461 -4.82 -12.59 -12.20
C ASP A 461 -4.87 -11.05 -12.03
N TRP A 462 -5.16 -10.33 -13.10
CA TRP A 462 -5.11 -8.87 -13.17
C TRP A 462 -6.18 -8.12 -12.36
N ILE A 463 -7.25 -8.80 -11.92
CA ILE A 463 -8.31 -8.16 -11.12
C ILE A 463 -8.16 -8.41 -9.61
N SER A 464 -7.36 -9.39 -9.20
CA SER A 464 -7.22 -9.83 -7.81
C SER A 464 -6.94 -8.68 -6.84
N VAL A 465 -5.95 -7.83 -7.15
CA VAL A 465 -5.63 -6.67 -6.33
C VAL A 465 -6.74 -5.60 -6.30
N ALA A 466 -7.46 -5.41 -7.41
CA ALA A 466 -8.56 -4.44 -7.48
C ALA A 466 -9.76 -4.86 -6.61
N GLN A 467 -10.03 -6.16 -6.47
CA GLN A 467 -11.03 -6.67 -5.50
C GLN A 467 -10.68 -6.27 -4.06
N SER A 468 -9.40 -6.42 -3.70
CA SER A 468 -8.90 -5.99 -2.40
C SER A 468 -8.98 -4.47 -2.22
N MET A 469 -8.48 -3.70 -3.20
CA MET A 469 -8.42 -2.24 -3.13
C MET A 469 -9.80 -1.59 -3.10
N ARG A 470 -10.80 -2.13 -3.82
CA ARG A 470 -12.20 -1.70 -3.71
C ARG A 470 -12.68 -1.78 -2.26
N ALA A 471 -12.52 -2.95 -1.64
CA ALA A 471 -13.04 -3.19 -0.30
C ALA A 471 -12.27 -2.37 0.76
N TYR A 472 -10.96 -2.17 0.59
CA TYR A 472 -10.18 -1.28 1.45
C TYR A 472 -10.56 0.19 1.30
N LEU A 473 -10.78 0.67 0.07
CA LEU A 473 -11.25 2.03 -0.18
C LEU A 473 -12.61 2.26 0.47
N ARG A 474 -13.52 1.30 0.30
CA ARG A 474 -14.84 1.35 0.92
C ARG A 474 -14.78 1.48 2.43
N PHE A 475 -13.98 0.64 3.09
CA PHE A 475 -13.81 0.73 4.53
C PHE A 475 -13.18 2.07 4.93
N SER A 476 -12.15 2.52 4.22
CA SER A 476 -11.44 3.77 4.57
C SER A 476 -12.37 4.98 4.52
N LEU A 477 -13.31 4.99 3.58
CA LEU A 477 -14.38 5.98 3.49
C LEU A 477 -15.41 5.82 4.63
N LEU A 478 -16.05 4.66 4.71
CA LEU A 478 -17.19 4.46 5.63
C LEU A 478 -16.77 4.37 7.10
N GLY A 479 -15.70 3.64 7.39
CA GLY A 479 -15.09 3.58 8.72
C GLY A 479 -14.50 4.92 9.16
N GLY A 480 -13.95 5.70 8.22
CA GLY A 480 -13.52 7.08 8.47
C GLY A 480 -14.69 7.98 8.88
N ILE A 481 -15.84 7.89 8.18
CA ILE A 481 -17.07 8.62 8.55
C ILE A 481 -17.54 8.23 9.95
N ILE A 482 -17.52 6.94 10.29
CA ILE A 482 -17.91 6.47 11.64
C ILE A 482 -16.93 7.00 12.70
N ALA A 483 -15.63 6.96 12.46
CA ALA A 483 -14.64 7.53 13.37
C ALA A 483 -14.85 9.05 13.55
N GLN A 484 -15.09 9.78 12.46
CA GLN A 484 -15.41 11.20 12.54
C GLN A 484 -16.70 11.47 13.31
N GLN A 485 -17.73 10.64 13.16
CA GLN A 485 -18.97 10.82 13.93
C GLN A 485 -18.76 10.60 15.43
N ILE A 486 -17.95 9.61 15.80
CA ILE A 486 -17.58 9.39 17.21
C ILE A 486 -16.82 10.61 17.76
N ARG A 487 -15.89 11.18 16.98
CA ARG A 487 -15.18 12.42 17.31
C ARG A 487 -16.12 13.63 17.43
N ASN A 488 -17.09 13.76 16.55
CA ASN A 488 -18.12 14.81 16.63
C ASN A 488 -18.95 14.72 17.92
N LEU A 489 -19.13 13.51 18.46
CA LEU A 489 -19.81 13.26 19.74
C LEU A 489 -18.88 13.37 20.97
N GLY A 490 -17.63 13.80 20.75
CA GLY A 490 -16.67 14.15 21.79
C GLY A 490 -15.81 13.01 22.32
N TYR A 491 -15.85 11.84 21.71
CA TYR A 491 -15.00 10.69 22.03
C TYR A 491 -13.79 10.61 21.09
N LYS A 492 -12.68 10.03 21.54
CA LYS A 492 -11.53 9.77 20.69
C LYS A 492 -11.84 8.59 19.78
N ALA A 493 -11.47 8.69 18.51
CA ALA A 493 -11.61 7.57 17.59
C ALA A 493 -10.66 7.66 16.41
N LYS A 494 -10.17 6.49 15.97
CA LYS A 494 -9.30 6.34 14.80
C LYS A 494 -9.77 5.19 13.92
N ALA A 495 -9.83 5.43 12.61
CA ALA A 495 -10.06 4.37 11.63
C ALA A 495 -8.74 3.73 11.22
N HIS A 496 -8.57 2.43 11.48
CA HIS A 496 -7.40 1.64 11.11
C HIS A 496 -7.61 0.94 9.76
N THR A 497 -6.98 1.48 8.73
CA THR A 497 -7.12 1.08 7.33
C THR A 497 -5.91 0.26 6.86
N VAL A 498 -5.94 -0.19 5.59
CA VAL A 498 -4.77 -0.82 4.96
C VAL A 498 -3.62 0.16 4.74
N MET A 499 -3.90 1.47 4.68
CA MET A 499 -2.88 2.50 4.48
C MET A 499 -2.31 3.01 5.78
N ASP A 500 -3.08 3.01 6.87
CA ASP A 500 -2.55 3.30 8.20
C ASP A 500 -3.40 2.62 9.28
N GLY A 501 -2.76 1.79 10.09
CA GLY A 501 -3.38 1.04 11.18
C GLY A 501 -2.37 0.69 12.26
N GLU A 502 -2.85 0.55 13.49
CA GLU A 502 -2.05 0.29 14.70
C GLU A 502 -2.53 -0.95 15.46
N VAL A 503 -3.60 -1.59 14.96
CA VAL A 503 -4.19 -2.79 15.53
C VAL A 503 -4.19 -3.94 14.52
N LEU A 504 -4.07 -5.16 15.04
CA LEU A 504 -4.29 -6.40 14.34
C LEU A 504 -5.80 -6.65 14.24
N GLN A 505 -6.33 -6.65 13.01
CA GLN A 505 -7.76 -6.80 12.78
C GLN A 505 -8.31 -8.22 13.03
N PRO A 506 -7.61 -9.33 12.65
CA PRO A 506 -8.12 -10.69 12.86
C PRO A 506 -8.64 -11.00 14.27
N PRO A 507 -7.90 -10.72 15.37
CA PRO A 507 -8.43 -10.99 16.70
C PRO A 507 -9.68 -10.18 17.04
N LEU A 508 -9.79 -8.95 16.55
CA LEU A 508 -10.97 -8.10 16.80
C LEU A 508 -12.21 -8.62 16.04
N LEU A 509 -12.03 -9.25 14.87
CA LEU A 509 -13.12 -9.97 14.18
C LEU A 509 -13.59 -11.20 14.97
N LEU A 510 -12.66 -11.92 15.61
CA LEU A 510 -12.98 -13.07 16.47
C LEU A 510 -13.76 -12.65 17.71
N LEU A 511 -13.25 -11.64 18.43
CA LEU A 511 -13.84 -11.14 19.67
C LEU A 511 -15.25 -10.55 19.43
N SER A 512 -15.45 -9.88 18.30
CA SER A 512 -16.75 -9.32 17.90
C SER A 512 -17.72 -10.33 17.28
N GLY A 513 -17.32 -11.60 17.14
CA GLY A 513 -18.16 -12.66 16.59
C GLY A 513 -18.54 -12.48 15.12
N LEU A 514 -17.61 -11.95 14.32
CA LEU A 514 -17.77 -11.80 12.87
C LEU A 514 -17.24 -13.01 12.08
N GLY A 515 -16.56 -13.94 12.74
CA GLY A 515 -16.08 -15.17 12.11
C GLY A 515 -15.28 -16.04 13.06
N GLU A 516 -14.70 -17.10 12.50
CA GLU A 516 -13.83 -18.05 13.21
C GLU A 516 -12.47 -18.18 12.51
N VAL A 517 -11.45 -18.66 13.22
CA VAL A 517 -10.14 -18.99 12.65
C VAL A 517 -10.30 -20.07 11.59
N SER A 518 -9.69 -19.87 10.42
CA SER A 518 -9.77 -20.80 9.29
C SER A 518 -8.42 -21.38 8.92
N ARG A 519 -8.41 -22.50 8.17
CA ARG A 519 -7.18 -23.12 7.63
C ARG A 519 -6.35 -22.18 6.77
N ILE A 520 -6.96 -21.16 6.15
CA ILE A 520 -6.24 -20.16 5.35
C ILE A 520 -5.16 -19.46 6.20
N GLY A 521 -5.36 -19.39 7.52
CA GLY A 521 -4.43 -18.84 8.49
C GLY A 521 -4.90 -17.48 8.99
N GLU A 522 -4.28 -16.41 8.50
CA GLU A 522 -4.54 -15.03 8.96
C GLU A 522 -5.86 -14.43 8.43
N VAL A 523 -6.75 -15.27 7.90
CA VAL A 523 -8.08 -14.88 7.42
C VAL A 523 -9.14 -15.48 8.33
N ILE A 524 -9.84 -14.61 9.05
CA ILE A 524 -11.04 -14.97 9.80
C ILE A 524 -12.17 -15.18 8.80
N LEU A 525 -12.82 -16.33 8.85
CA LEU A 525 -13.86 -16.71 7.89
C LEU A 525 -15.23 -16.38 8.48
N ASN A 526 -16.02 -15.64 7.70
CA ASN A 526 -17.39 -15.25 8.06
C ASN A 526 -18.39 -16.32 7.61
N PRO A 527 -19.44 -16.64 8.39
CA PRO A 527 -20.38 -17.71 8.07
C PRO A 527 -21.26 -17.45 6.82
N TYR A 528 -21.41 -16.20 6.39
CA TYR A 528 -22.26 -15.84 5.24
C TYR A 528 -21.46 -15.40 4.02
N LEU A 529 -20.37 -14.64 4.24
CA LEU A 529 -19.49 -14.14 3.17
C LEU A 529 -18.31 -15.09 2.89
N GLY A 530 -18.13 -16.12 3.72
CA GLY A 530 -16.94 -16.97 3.68
C GLY A 530 -15.68 -16.14 3.97
N PRO A 531 -14.55 -16.47 3.32
CA PRO A 531 -13.33 -15.68 3.42
C PRO A 531 -13.29 -14.50 2.44
N ARG A 532 -14.36 -14.21 1.68
CA ARG A 532 -14.41 -13.20 0.59
C ARG A 532 -14.51 -11.76 1.11
N LEU A 533 -13.68 -11.41 2.08
CA LEU A 533 -13.81 -10.15 2.81
C LEU A 533 -12.51 -9.37 2.86
N LYS A 534 -12.63 -8.06 3.02
CA LYS A 534 -11.62 -7.24 3.70
C LYS A 534 -12.24 -6.65 4.95
N SER A 535 -11.41 -6.51 5.97
CA SER A 535 -11.81 -5.89 7.22
C SER A 535 -11.17 -4.53 7.39
N GLY A 536 -11.76 -3.77 8.30
CA GLY A 536 -11.17 -2.61 8.92
C GLY A 536 -11.78 -2.39 10.30
N VAL A 537 -11.12 -1.59 11.12
CA VAL A 537 -11.52 -1.39 12.52
C VAL A 537 -11.51 0.10 12.84
N VAL A 538 -12.53 0.58 13.54
CA VAL A 538 -12.48 1.87 14.25
C VAL A 538 -12.25 1.59 15.72
N THR A 539 -11.20 2.14 16.33
CA THR A 539 -11.02 2.08 17.78
C THR A 539 -11.51 3.37 18.43
N THR A 540 -11.98 3.30 19.68
CA THR A 540 -12.51 4.46 20.41
C THR A 540 -12.50 4.26 21.94
N ASP A 541 -12.64 5.36 22.69
CA ASP A 541 -12.97 5.39 24.13
C ASP A 541 -14.48 5.57 24.39
N MET A 542 -15.34 5.55 23.35
CA MET A 542 -16.80 5.61 23.50
C MET A 542 -17.33 4.34 24.15
N PRO A 543 -18.09 4.40 25.26
CA PRO A 543 -18.64 3.21 25.89
C PRO A 543 -19.64 2.53 24.94
N ILE A 544 -19.44 1.24 24.68
CA ILE A 544 -20.26 0.43 23.79
C ILE A 544 -20.51 -0.96 24.39
N THR A 545 -21.70 -1.51 24.14
CA THR A 545 -22.00 -2.91 24.46
C THR A 545 -21.34 -3.82 23.43
N HIS A 546 -20.64 -4.86 23.88
CA HIS A 546 -19.92 -5.80 23.02
C HIS A 546 -20.79 -6.93 22.51
N ASP A 547 -20.48 -7.39 21.30
CA ASP A 547 -20.89 -8.68 20.80
C ASP A 547 -20.09 -9.81 21.45
N LYS A 548 -20.56 -11.04 21.25
CA LYS A 548 -19.86 -12.26 21.66
C LYS A 548 -19.28 -13.00 20.46
N PRO A 549 -18.14 -13.70 20.63
CA PRO A 549 -17.65 -14.67 19.67
C PRO A 549 -18.73 -15.68 19.22
N ILE A 550 -18.52 -16.27 18.05
CA ILE A 550 -19.45 -17.25 17.45
C ILE A 550 -18.81 -18.63 17.34
N ASP A 551 -19.67 -19.65 17.28
CA ASP A 551 -19.32 -21.01 16.91
C ASP A 551 -20.32 -21.49 15.86
N PHE A 552 -19.87 -21.58 14.62
CA PHE A 552 -20.64 -22.11 13.50
C PHE A 552 -20.02 -23.40 12.95
N GLY A 553 -19.26 -24.13 13.76
CA GLY A 553 -18.70 -25.42 13.39
C GLY A 553 -17.51 -25.34 12.42
N LEU A 554 -16.90 -24.16 12.23
CA LEU A 554 -15.82 -24.01 11.24
C LEU A 554 -14.60 -24.86 11.56
N GLN A 555 -14.27 -25.02 12.86
CA GLN A 555 -13.08 -25.77 13.26
C GLN A 555 -13.11 -27.20 12.71
N ALA A 556 -14.23 -27.91 12.89
CA ALA A 556 -14.42 -29.25 12.35
C ALA A 556 -14.43 -29.27 10.81
N PHE A 557 -15.01 -28.24 10.19
CA PHE A 557 -15.02 -28.14 8.72
C PHE A 557 -13.62 -27.96 8.13
N CYS A 558 -12.83 -27.05 8.68
CA CYS A 558 -11.45 -26.80 8.23
C CYS A 558 -10.52 -27.98 8.54
N GLU A 559 -10.71 -28.69 9.65
CA GLU A 559 -9.98 -29.94 9.95
C GLU A 559 -10.18 -30.99 8.85
N ALA A 560 -11.40 -31.10 8.31
CA ALA A 560 -11.74 -32.06 7.26
C ALA A 560 -11.44 -31.58 5.82
N CYS A 561 -11.09 -30.31 5.61
CA CYS A 561 -10.99 -29.70 4.29
C CYS A 561 -9.62 -29.05 4.03
N ASN A 562 -8.93 -29.50 2.97
CA ASN A 562 -7.64 -28.97 2.53
C ASN A 562 -7.70 -28.15 1.23
N LYS A 563 -8.89 -27.78 0.75
CA LYS A 563 -9.05 -27.14 -0.57
C LYS A 563 -8.26 -25.83 -0.71
N CYS A 564 -8.26 -24.95 0.31
CA CYS A 564 -7.46 -23.73 0.25
C CYS A 564 -5.94 -23.99 0.22
N ALA A 565 -5.48 -25.03 0.91
CA ALA A 565 -4.07 -25.44 0.93
C ALA A 565 -3.64 -26.03 -0.41
N ARG A 566 -4.44 -26.96 -0.95
CA ARG A 566 -4.26 -27.60 -2.26
C ARG A 566 -4.22 -26.58 -3.39
N GLU A 567 -5.08 -25.55 -3.33
CA GLU A 567 -5.21 -24.57 -4.40
C GLU A 567 -4.24 -23.37 -4.25
N CYS A 568 -3.40 -23.33 -3.22
CA CYS A 568 -2.46 -22.25 -2.96
C CYS A 568 -1.27 -22.29 -3.94
N PRO A 569 -1.09 -21.30 -4.84
CA PRO A 569 -0.03 -21.34 -5.85
C PRO A 569 1.39 -21.35 -5.27
N SER A 570 1.58 -20.78 -4.09
CA SER A 570 2.89 -20.71 -3.42
C SER A 570 3.12 -21.83 -2.40
N GLY A 571 2.13 -22.70 -2.17
CA GLY A 571 2.20 -23.73 -1.13
C GLY A 571 2.35 -23.16 0.29
N ALA A 572 1.85 -21.95 0.55
CA ALA A 572 2.02 -21.26 1.84
C ALA A 572 1.05 -21.71 2.95
N ILE A 573 -0.04 -22.37 2.59
CA ILE A 573 -1.10 -22.76 3.53
C ILE A 573 -0.86 -24.21 3.99
N THR A 574 -0.93 -24.44 5.30
CA THR A 574 -0.70 -25.75 5.92
C THR A 574 -1.86 -26.72 5.70
N ALA A 575 -1.54 -27.95 5.34
CA ALA A 575 -2.44 -29.11 5.38
C ALA A 575 -2.46 -29.78 6.77
N GLY A 576 -1.58 -29.36 7.68
CA GLY A 576 -1.42 -29.91 9.02
C GLY A 576 -2.44 -29.44 10.06
N PRO A 577 -2.19 -29.72 11.35
CA PRO A 577 -3.06 -29.34 12.46
C PRO A 577 -2.94 -27.85 12.82
N LYS A 578 -3.82 -27.39 13.72
CA LYS A 578 -3.64 -26.11 14.42
C LYS A 578 -2.51 -26.23 15.44
N LEU A 579 -1.71 -25.18 15.58
CA LEU A 579 -0.59 -25.12 16.51
C LEU A 579 -0.54 -23.74 17.18
N MET A 580 0.19 -23.63 18.29
CA MET A 580 0.34 -22.39 19.06
C MET A 580 1.37 -21.46 18.42
N PHE A 581 0.98 -20.21 18.17
CA PHE A 581 1.82 -19.13 17.66
C PHE A 581 1.59 -17.87 18.50
N ASN A 582 2.62 -17.31 19.13
CA ASN A 582 2.57 -16.06 19.89
C ASN A 582 1.42 -16.01 20.92
N GLY A 583 1.15 -17.12 21.61
CA GLY A 583 0.11 -17.21 22.63
C GLY A 583 -1.28 -17.56 22.12
N TYR A 584 -1.49 -17.83 20.83
CA TYR A 584 -2.80 -18.24 20.28
C TYR A 584 -2.73 -19.42 19.32
N GLU A 585 -3.81 -20.18 19.26
CA GLU A 585 -3.95 -21.36 18.40
C GLU A 585 -4.40 -20.98 16.97
N ILE A 586 -3.68 -21.45 15.95
CA ILE A 586 -3.94 -21.10 14.54
C ILE A 586 -3.41 -22.16 13.56
N TRP A 587 -3.99 -22.24 12.36
CA TRP A 587 -3.31 -22.83 11.19
C TRP A 587 -2.34 -21.81 10.60
N LYS A 588 -1.14 -21.69 11.14
CA LYS A 588 -0.21 -20.65 10.70
C LYS A 588 0.29 -20.93 9.26
N SER A 589 0.07 -19.96 8.36
CA SER A 589 0.60 -19.98 7.00
C SER A 589 2.05 -19.46 6.94
N ASP A 590 2.82 -19.88 5.94
CA ASP A 590 4.12 -19.29 5.59
C ASP A 590 3.89 -17.91 4.95
N SER A 591 3.89 -16.88 5.80
CA SER A 591 3.61 -15.50 5.41
C SER A 591 4.67 -14.93 4.47
N GLN A 592 5.92 -15.39 4.56
CA GLN A 592 6.99 -15.00 3.65
C GLN A 592 6.69 -15.50 2.23
N ARG A 593 6.41 -16.79 2.05
CA ARG A 593 6.05 -17.36 0.73
C ARG A 593 4.80 -16.69 0.14
N CYS A 594 3.79 -16.44 0.97
CA CYS A 594 2.58 -15.75 0.54
C CYS A 594 2.87 -14.32 0.06
N ALA A 595 3.61 -13.54 0.84
CA ALA A 595 3.98 -12.17 0.50
C ALA A 595 4.85 -12.11 -0.76
N THR A 596 5.88 -12.95 -0.85
CA THR A 596 6.74 -13.06 -2.04
C THR A 596 5.90 -13.32 -3.29
N TYR A 597 5.04 -14.34 -3.28
CA TYR A 597 4.20 -14.65 -4.45
C TYR A 597 3.26 -13.50 -4.82
N ARG A 598 2.61 -12.89 -3.82
CA ARG A 598 1.69 -11.76 -4.04
C ARG A 598 2.40 -10.56 -4.68
N ILE A 599 3.63 -10.28 -4.25
CA ILE A 599 4.39 -9.13 -4.75
C ILE A 599 5.00 -9.40 -6.13
N THR A 600 5.48 -10.61 -6.39
CA THR A 600 6.31 -10.90 -7.57
C THR A 600 5.61 -11.69 -8.68
N THR A 601 4.30 -11.98 -8.58
CA THR A 601 3.59 -12.77 -9.60
C THR A 601 3.59 -12.06 -10.97
N PRO A 602 4.13 -12.70 -12.04
CA PRO A 602 4.21 -12.06 -13.34
C PRO A 602 2.88 -12.09 -14.11
N GLY A 603 2.11 -13.18 -14.02
CA GLY A 603 0.86 -13.41 -14.76
C GLY A 603 -0.40 -12.76 -14.17
N GLY A 604 -0.25 -11.82 -13.24
CA GLY A 604 -1.35 -11.12 -12.57
C GLY A 604 -0.86 -10.04 -11.61
N ALA A 605 -1.71 -9.62 -10.69
CA ALA A 605 -1.38 -8.64 -9.66
C ALA A 605 -1.97 -9.05 -8.30
N MET A 606 -1.08 -9.41 -7.36
CA MET A 606 -1.42 -10.00 -6.06
C MET A 606 -2.09 -11.38 -6.17
N CYS A 607 -2.60 -11.88 -5.04
CA CYS A 607 -3.29 -13.16 -4.96
C CYS A 607 -4.30 -13.15 -3.80
N GLY A 608 -5.44 -13.79 -4.06
CA GLY A 608 -6.56 -14.04 -3.16
C GLY A 608 -7.23 -15.38 -3.48
N ARG A 609 -6.52 -16.30 -4.15
CA ARG A 609 -7.07 -17.58 -4.64
C ARG A 609 -7.64 -18.46 -3.54
N CYS A 610 -7.05 -18.44 -2.34
CA CYS A 610 -7.56 -19.16 -1.18
C CYS A 610 -8.99 -18.73 -0.79
N MET A 611 -9.37 -17.47 -1.05
CA MET A 611 -10.72 -16.99 -0.80
C MET A 611 -11.69 -17.54 -1.87
N LYS A 612 -11.28 -17.50 -3.14
CA LYS A 612 -12.06 -18.00 -4.29
C LYS A 612 -12.44 -19.47 -4.13
N THR A 613 -11.48 -20.31 -3.78
CA THR A 613 -11.65 -21.77 -3.81
C THR A 613 -12.26 -22.34 -2.53
N CYS A 614 -12.48 -21.53 -1.51
CA CYS A 614 -13.08 -21.98 -0.26
C CYS A 614 -14.55 -22.40 -0.48
N PRO A 615 -15.00 -23.56 0.04
CA PRO A 615 -16.40 -23.99 -0.06
C PRO A 615 -17.43 -23.04 0.59
N TRP A 616 -16.97 -22.11 1.43
CA TRP A 616 -17.82 -21.09 2.07
C TRP A 616 -17.99 -19.84 1.20
N ASN A 617 -17.28 -19.72 0.08
CA ASN A 617 -17.46 -18.66 -0.91
C ASN A 617 -18.69 -18.94 -1.78
N LEU A 618 -19.87 -18.65 -1.24
CA LEU A 618 -21.17 -18.96 -1.84
C LEU A 618 -21.80 -17.74 -2.53
N GLU A 619 -22.70 -17.99 -3.49
CA GLU A 619 -23.46 -16.94 -4.20
C GLU A 619 -24.55 -16.30 -3.32
N GLY A 620 -25.04 -17.05 -2.33
CA GLY A 620 -26.15 -16.63 -1.47
C GLY A 620 -27.53 -16.97 -2.03
N ILE A 621 -27.64 -18.02 -2.86
CA ILE A 621 -28.94 -18.46 -3.42
C ILE A 621 -29.66 -19.44 -2.49
N PHE A 622 -30.98 -19.56 -2.66
CA PHE A 622 -31.83 -20.45 -1.87
C PHE A 622 -31.35 -21.92 -1.89
N ALA A 623 -30.84 -22.38 -3.04
CA ALA A 623 -30.35 -23.74 -3.22
C ALA A 623 -29.10 -24.08 -2.38
N GLU A 624 -28.35 -23.08 -1.92
CA GLU A 624 -27.15 -23.27 -1.07
C GLU A 624 -27.49 -23.31 0.41
N ALA A 625 -28.72 -22.93 0.81
CA ALA A 625 -29.12 -22.88 2.22
C ALA A 625 -28.99 -24.24 2.94
N PRO A 626 -29.35 -25.40 2.34
CA PRO A 626 -29.14 -26.71 2.96
C PRO A 626 -27.66 -27.04 3.18
N PHE A 627 -26.79 -26.73 2.20
CA PHE A 627 -25.35 -26.93 2.32
C PHE A 627 -24.79 -26.13 3.50
N ARG A 628 -25.08 -24.82 3.54
CA ARG A 628 -24.62 -23.94 4.62
C ARG A 628 -25.14 -24.41 5.98
N TRP A 629 -26.42 -24.76 6.06
CA TRP A 629 -27.00 -25.25 7.31
C TRP A 629 -26.32 -26.53 7.80
N ALA A 630 -26.10 -27.52 6.93
CA ALA A 630 -25.42 -28.76 7.27
C ALA A 630 -23.95 -28.50 7.69
N ALA A 631 -23.24 -27.63 6.95
CA ALA A 631 -21.86 -27.25 7.28
C ALA A 631 -21.75 -26.59 8.67
N MET A 632 -22.78 -25.83 9.08
CA MET A 632 -22.80 -25.13 10.36
C MET A 632 -23.24 -26.00 11.56
N HIS A 633 -24.10 -27.00 11.33
CA HIS A 633 -24.78 -27.72 12.41
C HIS A 633 -24.44 -29.21 12.50
N ILE A 634 -23.82 -29.80 11.46
CA ILE A 634 -23.51 -31.21 11.38
C ILE A 634 -22.01 -31.39 11.10
N PRO A 635 -21.14 -31.30 12.13
CA PRO A 635 -19.68 -31.45 11.96
C PRO A 635 -19.28 -32.73 11.21
N ALA A 636 -19.97 -33.84 11.45
CA ALA A 636 -19.73 -35.11 10.79
C ALA A 636 -19.97 -35.08 9.26
N ALA A 637 -20.71 -34.09 8.74
CA ALA A 637 -20.93 -33.93 7.31
C ALA A 637 -19.76 -33.25 6.59
N ALA A 638 -18.82 -32.60 7.30
CA ALA A 638 -17.76 -31.79 6.70
C ALA A 638 -16.93 -32.51 5.61
N PRO A 639 -16.45 -33.77 5.81
CA PRO A 639 -15.70 -34.47 4.77
C PRO A 639 -16.52 -34.69 3.49
N ALA A 640 -17.81 -35.04 3.64
CA ALA A 640 -18.70 -35.27 2.51
C ALA A 640 -19.03 -33.95 1.78
N LEU A 641 -19.27 -32.87 2.51
CA LEU A 641 -19.54 -31.54 1.97
C LEU A 641 -18.32 -30.97 1.21
N ALA A 642 -17.11 -31.16 1.74
CA ALA A 642 -15.88 -30.74 1.06
C ALA A 642 -15.68 -31.49 -0.26
N ARG A 643 -15.94 -32.82 -0.30
CA ARG A 643 -15.89 -33.61 -1.54
C ARG A 643 -17.00 -33.22 -2.53
N LEU A 644 -18.19 -32.92 -2.03
CA LEU A 644 -19.30 -32.46 -2.87
C LEU A 644 -18.96 -31.14 -3.57
N ASP A 645 -18.35 -30.19 -2.84
CA ASP A 645 -17.92 -28.90 -3.39
C ASP A 645 -16.93 -29.05 -4.57
N ASP A 646 -15.99 -29.99 -4.46
CA ASP A 646 -15.11 -30.37 -5.58
C ASP A 646 -15.86 -31.07 -6.71
N ALA A 647 -16.80 -31.97 -6.41
CA ALA A 647 -17.56 -32.70 -7.42
C ALA A 647 -18.42 -31.75 -8.29
N VAL A 648 -19.04 -30.74 -7.70
CA VAL A 648 -19.83 -29.72 -8.44
C VAL A 648 -18.98 -28.65 -9.11
N GLY A 649 -17.66 -28.64 -8.87
CA GLY A 649 -16.71 -27.76 -9.55
C GLY A 649 -16.67 -26.33 -9.05
N ASN A 650 -17.14 -26.07 -7.82
CA ASN A 650 -17.08 -24.74 -7.20
C ASN A 650 -15.63 -24.28 -7.05
N GLY A 651 -15.40 -22.98 -7.27
CA GLY A 651 -14.06 -22.39 -7.31
C GLY A 651 -13.35 -22.51 -8.66
N GLY A 652 -14.02 -23.03 -9.69
CA GLY A 652 -13.56 -22.99 -11.08
C GLY A 652 -13.63 -21.58 -11.70
N LEU A 653 -13.20 -21.46 -12.96
CA LEU A 653 -13.32 -20.20 -13.74
C LEU A 653 -14.69 -20.10 -14.38
N ASN A 654 -15.27 -18.90 -14.39
CA ASN A 654 -16.48 -18.57 -15.13
C ASN A 654 -16.24 -17.36 -16.06
N ASP A 655 -15.91 -17.62 -17.32
CA ASP A 655 -15.56 -16.56 -18.27
C ASP A 655 -16.69 -15.55 -18.55
N VAL A 656 -17.96 -15.92 -18.32
CA VAL A 656 -19.09 -14.97 -18.40
C VAL A 656 -18.94 -13.82 -17.40
N LYS A 657 -18.23 -14.05 -16.30
CA LYS A 657 -17.99 -13.07 -15.24
C LYS A 657 -16.67 -12.32 -15.40
N LYS A 658 -15.83 -12.67 -16.37
CA LYS A 658 -14.63 -11.90 -16.70
C LYS A 658 -15.03 -10.64 -17.47
N TRP A 659 -14.80 -9.47 -16.88
CA TRP A 659 -15.17 -8.18 -17.47
C TRP A 659 -14.00 -7.20 -17.63
N TRP A 660 -12.85 -7.51 -17.03
CA TRP A 660 -11.67 -6.65 -17.07
C TRP A 660 -10.74 -7.01 -18.23
N TRP A 661 -9.93 -6.02 -18.60
CA TRP A 661 -8.84 -6.18 -19.55
C TRP A 661 -7.56 -6.64 -18.84
N ASP A 662 -6.83 -7.55 -19.47
CA ASP A 662 -5.58 -8.09 -18.96
C ASP A 662 -4.41 -7.18 -19.37
N ILE A 663 -4.44 -5.95 -18.87
CA ILE A 663 -3.44 -4.91 -19.13
C ILE A 663 -2.56 -4.68 -17.90
N GLU A 664 -1.28 -4.41 -18.14
CA GLU A 664 -0.25 -4.19 -17.14
C GLU A 664 0.51 -2.89 -17.38
N LEU A 665 0.97 -2.26 -16.30
CA LEU A 665 1.82 -1.07 -16.35
C LEU A 665 3.19 -1.41 -16.95
N GLN A 666 3.59 -0.67 -17.99
CA GLN A 666 4.90 -0.79 -18.65
C GLN A 666 5.87 0.30 -18.15
N PRO A 667 7.19 0.16 -18.39
CA PRO A 667 8.20 1.12 -17.90
C PRO A 667 7.99 2.57 -18.36
N ASP A 668 7.37 2.79 -19.53
CA ASP A 668 7.03 4.11 -20.06
C ASP A 668 5.77 4.73 -19.42
N GLY A 669 5.14 4.03 -18.47
CA GLY A 669 3.96 4.47 -17.75
C GLY A 669 2.63 4.13 -18.41
N ALA A 670 2.60 3.59 -19.64
CA ALA A 670 1.36 3.18 -20.29
C ALA A 670 0.91 1.78 -19.83
N TYR A 671 -0.40 1.55 -19.84
CA TYR A 671 -0.97 0.21 -19.65
C TYR A 671 -1.12 -0.50 -21.00
N ARG A 672 -0.62 -1.74 -21.10
CA ARG A 672 -0.67 -2.54 -22.33
C ARG A 672 -1.04 -4.00 -22.04
N PRO A 673 -1.53 -4.77 -23.02
CA PRO A 673 -1.73 -6.21 -22.85
C PRO A 673 -0.51 -6.88 -22.21
N SER A 674 -0.74 -7.76 -21.23
CA SER A 674 0.37 -8.39 -20.52
C SER A 674 1.27 -9.20 -21.46
N GLN A 675 2.58 -9.07 -21.28
CA GLN A 675 3.58 -9.84 -22.01
C GLN A 675 3.82 -11.23 -21.40
N HIS A 676 3.28 -11.48 -20.21
CA HIS A 676 3.42 -12.74 -19.49
C HIS A 676 2.20 -13.64 -19.68
N PRO A 677 2.36 -14.98 -19.60
CA PRO A 677 1.23 -15.89 -19.56
C PRO A 677 0.27 -15.53 -18.42
N LEU A 678 -1.00 -15.37 -18.76
CA LEU A 678 -2.04 -15.01 -17.79
C LEU A 678 -2.26 -16.15 -16.80
N ASN A 679 -2.35 -15.81 -15.51
CA ASN A 679 -2.77 -16.76 -14.49
C ASN A 679 -4.24 -17.14 -14.73
N ARG A 680 -4.48 -18.37 -15.22
CA ARG A 680 -5.81 -18.95 -15.43
C ARG A 680 -5.83 -20.38 -14.90
N ARG A 681 -6.03 -20.52 -13.59
CA ARG A 681 -5.85 -21.79 -12.89
C ARG A 681 -7.17 -22.55 -12.72
N GLY A 682 -7.26 -23.73 -13.32
CA GLY A 682 -8.30 -24.73 -13.01
C GLY A 682 -8.19 -25.28 -11.59
N LEU A 683 -9.14 -26.13 -11.18
CA LEU A 683 -9.08 -26.83 -9.89
C LEU A 683 -8.07 -27.98 -9.96
N GLN A 684 -7.25 -28.14 -8.92
CA GLN A 684 -6.23 -29.19 -8.82
C GLN A 684 -6.79 -30.41 -8.08
N LYS A 685 -7.84 -31.04 -8.61
CA LYS A 685 -8.57 -32.12 -7.90
C LYS A 685 -7.74 -33.37 -7.65
N ASP A 686 -6.72 -33.61 -8.48
CA ASP A 686 -5.86 -34.79 -8.42
C ASP A 686 -4.61 -34.58 -7.54
N LEU A 687 -4.40 -33.37 -7.01
CA LEU A 687 -3.27 -33.06 -6.12
C LEU A 687 -3.55 -33.61 -4.70
N ASP A 688 -2.83 -34.66 -4.33
CA ASP A 688 -2.81 -35.20 -2.96
C ASP A 688 -1.76 -34.45 -2.11
N LEU A 689 -2.22 -33.43 -1.37
CA LEU A 689 -1.37 -32.62 -0.51
C LEU A 689 -1.20 -33.27 0.87
N LYS A 690 0.03 -33.71 1.17
CA LYS A 690 0.40 -34.31 2.46
C LYS A 690 1.12 -33.33 3.36
N TYR A 691 0.87 -33.41 4.66
CA TYR A 691 1.45 -32.46 5.63
C TYR A 691 2.95 -32.71 5.84
N GLU A 692 3.35 -33.98 5.91
CA GLU A 692 4.73 -34.42 6.07
C GLU A 692 5.67 -33.95 4.94
N ASP A 693 5.12 -33.69 3.76
CA ASP A 693 5.86 -33.19 2.60
C ASP A 693 6.00 -31.66 2.60
N GLN A 694 5.31 -30.95 3.50
CA GLN A 694 5.35 -29.48 3.57
C GLN A 694 6.50 -28.99 4.45
N THR A 695 7.39 -28.20 3.85
CA THR A 695 8.33 -27.34 4.61
C THR A 695 7.79 -25.92 4.65
N LEU A 696 7.42 -25.44 5.84
CA LEU A 696 6.85 -24.11 6.09
C LEU A 696 7.73 -23.35 7.09
N ALA A 697 7.76 -22.03 6.97
CA ALA A 697 8.45 -21.12 7.89
C ALA A 697 7.47 -20.17 8.59
N VAL A 698 7.73 -19.85 9.86
CA VAL A 698 6.96 -18.86 10.64
C VAL A 698 7.89 -17.94 11.42
N TYR A 699 7.40 -16.74 11.71
CA TYR A 699 8.21 -15.67 12.33
C TYR A 699 7.54 -15.19 13.61
N PRO A 700 7.70 -15.92 14.73
CA PRO A 700 7.14 -15.54 16.03
C PRO A 700 7.84 -14.30 16.58
N ALA A 701 7.36 -13.80 17.73
CA ALA A 701 7.90 -12.59 18.37
C ALA A 701 9.44 -12.56 18.54
N PRO A 702 10.13 -13.65 18.90
CA PRO A 702 11.60 -13.68 18.94
C PRO A 702 12.31 -13.48 17.59
N LEU A 703 11.62 -13.73 16.47
CA LEU A 703 12.14 -13.54 15.11
C LEU A 703 11.54 -12.29 14.42
N ALA A 704 10.84 -11.44 15.18
CA ALA A 704 10.31 -10.18 14.67
C ALA A 704 11.45 -9.16 14.47
N PRO A 705 11.34 -8.26 13.48
CA PRO A 705 12.33 -7.22 13.26
C PRO A 705 12.33 -6.20 14.40
N HIS A 706 13.40 -5.41 14.49
CA HIS A 706 13.42 -4.19 15.31
C HIS A 706 12.32 -3.20 14.88
N PRO A 707 11.93 -2.23 15.74
CA PRO A 707 10.78 -1.36 15.43
C PRO A 707 11.09 -0.24 14.42
N TRP A 708 12.37 0.11 14.25
CA TRP A 708 12.79 1.28 13.46
C TRP A 708 12.70 1.07 11.94
N PRO A 709 12.58 2.15 11.16
CA PRO A 709 12.47 2.07 9.70
C PRO A 709 13.85 1.86 9.04
N TYR A 710 14.40 0.67 9.26
CA TYR A 710 15.69 0.23 8.71
C TYR A 710 15.59 -1.24 8.23
N PRO A 711 16.44 -1.70 7.30
CA PRO A 711 16.45 -3.11 6.86
C PRO A 711 16.74 -4.10 7.99
N PHE A 712 16.05 -5.24 7.96
CA PHE A 712 16.27 -6.38 8.86
C PHE A 712 16.00 -7.69 8.11
N PRO A 713 17.02 -8.25 7.43
CA PRO A 713 16.88 -9.46 6.61
C PRO A 713 16.21 -10.63 7.33
N MET A 714 15.40 -11.40 6.59
CA MET A 714 14.71 -12.57 7.13
C MET A 714 15.61 -13.80 7.18
N ASP A 715 15.70 -14.44 8.36
CA ASP A 715 16.28 -15.78 8.50
C ASP A 715 15.20 -16.85 8.28
N ARG A 716 15.22 -17.46 7.09
CA ARG A 716 14.23 -18.47 6.71
C ARG A 716 14.44 -19.80 7.44
N GLU A 717 15.68 -20.20 7.70
CA GLU A 717 15.98 -21.48 8.37
C GLU A 717 15.53 -21.42 9.83
N ALA A 718 15.81 -20.32 10.53
CA ALA A 718 15.24 -20.07 11.86
C ALA A 718 13.70 -20.09 11.83
N GLY A 719 13.08 -19.56 10.77
CA GLY A 719 11.64 -19.62 10.59
C GLY A 719 11.09 -21.05 10.39
N ILE A 720 11.82 -21.92 9.70
CA ILE A 720 11.48 -23.34 9.51
C ILE A 720 11.61 -24.10 10.85
N GLU A 721 12.70 -23.86 11.58
CA GLU A 721 12.91 -24.42 12.91
C GLU A 721 11.79 -23.98 13.86
N ALA A 722 11.44 -22.69 13.86
CA ALA A 722 10.36 -22.15 14.65
C ALA A 722 9.02 -22.83 14.34
N TYR A 723 8.73 -23.14 13.06
CA TYR A 723 7.51 -23.87 12.68
C TYR A 723 7.50 -25.29 13.25
N ARG A 724 8.63 -26.00 13.15
CA ARG A 724 8.79 -27.36 13.68
C ARG A 724 8.68 -27.41 15.21
N ALA A 725 9.09 -26.34 15.89
CA ALA A 725 9.01 -26.21 17.35
C ALA A 725 7.61 -25.87 17.87
N MET A 726 6.67 -25.50 17.00
CA MET A 726 5.30 -25.19 17.43
C MET A 726 4.59 -26.43 17.99
N VAL A 727 3.84 -26.26 19.08
CA VAL A 727 3.13 -27.34 19.75
C VAL A 727 1.60 -27.13 19.69
N PRO A 728 0.80 -28.20 19.83
CA PRO A 728 -0.64 -28.07 20.01
C PRO A 728 -1.03 -27.32 21.29
N ALA A 729 -2.24 -26.76 21.33
CA ALA A 729 -2.72 -25.98 22.48
C ALA A 729 -2.77 -26.76 23.80
N TYR A 730 -3.06 -28.07 23.77
CA TYR A 730 -3.06 -28.90 24.99
C TYR A 730 -1.65 -29.04 25.58
N GLU A 731 -0.65 -29.28 24.73
CA GLU A 731 0.75 -29.45 25.15
C GLU A 731 1.32 -28.13 25.69
N TYR A 732 1.02 -27.01 25.02
CA TYR A 732 1.37 -25.67 25.49
C TYR A 732 0.87 -25.43 26.93
N ARG A 733 -0.42 -25.75 27.20
CA ARG A 733 -1.02 -25.58 28.53
C ARG A 733 -0.40 -26.50 29.58
N GLU A 734 -0.08 -27.74 29.22
CA GLU A 734 0.59 -28.69 30.13
C GLU A 734 2.01 -28.23 30.49
N ARG A 735 2.77 -27.74 29.52
CA ARG A 735 4.13 -27.21 29.73
C ARG A 735 4.09 -25.98 30.64
N LEU A 736 3.19 -25.03 30.39
CA LEU A 736 2.99 -23.87 31.27
C LEU A 736 2.60 -24.27 32.70
N ALA A 737 1.70 -25.24 32.86
CA ALA A 737 1.29 -25.73 34.18
C ALA A 737 2.46 -26.37 34.96
N ARG A 738 3.51 -26.85 34.27
CA ARG A 738 4.75 -27.37 34.87
C ARG A 738 5.83 -26.29 35.07
N GLY A 739 5.55 -25.04 34.72
CA GLY A 739 6.49 -23.92 34.83
C GLY A 739 7.49 -23.80 33.67
N ASP A 740 7.29 -24.54 32.58
CA ASP A 740 8.11 -24.40 31.37
C ASP A 740 7.67 -23.15 30.59
N MET A 741 8.41 -22.05 30.77
CA MET A 741 8.15 -20.77 30.12
C MET A 741 8.76 -20.67 28.71
N SER A 742 9.52 -21.69 28.25
CA SER A 742 10.19 -21.66 26.95
C SER A 742 9.21 -21.66 25.76
N VAL A 743 7.97 -22.11 25.99
CA VAL A 743 6.89 -22.07 24.98
C VAL A 743 6.27 -20.68 24.79
N ILE A 744 6.57 -19.72 25.67
CA ILE A 744 6.07 -18.34 25.54
C ILE A 744 7.00 -17.55 24.65
N HIS A 745 6.47 -17.11 23.52
CA HIS A 745 7.16 -16.15 22.66
C HIS A 745 7.12 -14.76 23.29
N ARG A 746 8.28 -14.12 23.42
CA ARG A 746 8.41 -12.72 23.87
C ARG A 746 9.08 -11.89 22.80
N TYR A 747 8.70 -10.63 22.71
CA TYR A 747 9.37 -9.63 21.89
C TYR A 747 10.09 -8.66 22.82
N THR A 748 11.33 -8.33 22.52
CA THR A 748 12.07 -7.24 23.17
C THR A 748 12.71 -6.37 22.09
N ALA A 749 12.92 -5.09 22.41
CA ALA A 749 13.53 -4.10 21.52
C ALA A 749 14.82 -3.56 22.17
N ASP A 750 15.66 -4.47 22.69
CA ASP A 750 16.75 -4.14 23.62
C ASP A 750 18.01 -3.53 22.94
N GLY A 751 17.95 -3.23 21.64
CA GLY A 751 19.05 -2.64 20.87
C GLY A 751 19.00 -1.12 20.78
N GLU A 752 20.10 -0.49 20.36
CA GLU A 752 20.06 0.91 19.93
C GLU A 752 19.40 1.04 18.55
N SER A 753 18.73 2.17 18.31
CA SER A 753 18.17 2.46 16.99
C SER A 753 19.30 2.60 15.95
N PRO A 754 19.22 1.91 14.79
CA PRO A 754 20.19 2.06 13.70
C PRO A 754 20.06 3.42 12.98
N VAL A 755 18.98 4.15 13.25
CA VAL A 755 18.67 5.46 12.66
C VAL A 755 18.39 6.49 13.74
N ILE A 756 18.70 7.75 13.44
CA ILE A 756 18.31 8.92 14.22
C ILE A 756 17.24 9.70 13.47
N ARG A 757 16.31 10.29 14.21
CA ARG A 757 15.24 11.10 13.65
C ARG A 757 15.65 12.57 13.69
N VAL A 758 15.54 13.23 12.54
CA VAL A 758 15.94 14.64 12.36
C VAL A 758 14.85 15.41 11.63
N GLU A 759 14.94 16.73 11.69
CA GLU A 759 14.10 17.65 10.91
C GLU A 759 14.92 18.33 9.84
N VAL A 760 14.36 18.46 8.63
CA VAL A 760 14.91 19.31 7.57
C VAL A 760 14.76 20.77 8.00
N SER A 761 15.84 21.39 8.48
CA SER A 761 15.83 22.78 8.95
C SER A 761 15.93 23.80 7.82
N LYS A 762 16.47 23.40 6.66
CA LYS A 762 16.62 24.29 5.50
C LYS A 762 16.59 23.50 4.19
N VAL A 763 15.93 24.07 3.17
CA VAL A 763 15.96 23.57 1.79
C VAL A 763 16.40 24.70 0.86
N GLU A 764 17.58 24.57 0.28
CA GLU A 764 18.17 25.61 -0.58
C GLU A 764 18.43 25.06 -1.99
N PRO A 765 17.54 25.32 -2.97
CA PRO A 765 17.82 25.04 -4.38
C PRO A 765 19.03 25.86 -4.83
N MET A 766 20.11 25.19 -5.18
CA MET A 766 21.36 25.82 -5.62
C MET A 766 21.40 25.99 -7.14
N THR A 767 20.94 24.96 -7.84
CA THR A 767 20.80 24.91 -9.30
C THR A 767 19.47 24.22 -9.64
N PRO A 768 19.05 24.14 -10.92
CA PRO A 768 17.85 23.38 -11.31
C PRO A 768 17.87 21.89 -10.92
N ASP A 769 19.06 21.32 -10.71
CA ASP A 769 19.26 19.89 -10.44
C ASP A 769 19.87 19.61 -9.06
N ILE A 770 20.42 20.61 -8.36
CA ILE A 770 21.09 20.41 -7.06
C ILE A 770 20.39 21.23 -5.98
N THR A 771 20.03 20.55 -4.89
CA THR A 771 19.47 21.17 -3.69
C THR A 771 20.33 20.81 -2.48
N LYS A 772 20.64 21.81 -1.66
CA LYS A 772 21.28 21.64 -0.36
C LYS A 772 20.22 21.50 0.71
N TYR A 773 20.43 20.54 1.61
CA TYR A 773 19.57 20.30 2.77
C TYR A 773 20.38 20.44 4.05
N GLU A 774 19.78 21.07 5.06
CA GLU A 774 20.30 21.05 6.43
C GLU A 774 19.35 20.25 7.32
N PHE A 775 19.90 19.46 8.23
CA PHE A 775 19.17 18.66 9.20
C PHE A 775 19.56 19.06 10.62
N ARG A 776 18.60 19.06 11.54
CA ARG A 776 18.84 19.28 12.98
C ARG A 776 18.15 18.22 13.83
N ALA A 777 18.63 18.04 15.06
CA ALA A 777 17.98 17.19 16.04
C ALA A 777 16.57 17.73 16.37
N LEU A 778 15.62 16.83 16.64
CA LEU A 778 14.23 17.22 16.92
C LEU A 778 14.05 17.98 18.25
N ASP A 779 14.96 17.76 19.20
CA ASP A 779 14.99 18.41 20.52
C ASP A 779 15.85 19.69 20.53
N GLY A 780 16.49 20.02 19.39
CA GLY A 780 17.40 21.16 19.26
C GLY A 780 18.79 20.93 19.86
N GLY A 781 19.11 19.71 20.31
CA GLY A 781 20.44 19.35 20.79
C GLY A 781 21.46 19.11 19.68
N ASP A 782 22.68 18.75 20.09
CA ASP A 782 23.76 18.41 19.17
C ASP A 782 23.52 17.04 18.51
N LEU A 783 23.76 16.97 17.21
CA LEU A 783 23.86 15.71 16.48
C LEU A 783 25.14 14.95 16.86
N PRO A 784 25.21 13.63 16.56
CA PRO A 784 26.41 12.83 16.78
C PRO A 784 27.67 13.45 16.13
N GLU A 785 28.83 13.16 16.71
CA GLU A 785 30.10 13.59 16.13
C GLU A 785 30.39 12.85 14.82
N TRP A 786 31.10 13.52 13.91
CA TRP A 786 31.54 12.95 12.64
C TRP A 786 32.87 13.55 12.21
N THR A 787 33.56 12.85 11.32
CA THR A 787 34.84 13.27 10.75
C THR A 787 34.67 13.59 9.27
N ALA A 788 35.44 14.55 8.75
CA ALA A 788 35.41 14.91 7.33
C ALA A 788 35.58 13.67 6.42
N GLY A 789 34.81 13.63 5.33
CA GLY A 789 34.68 12.46 4.45
C GLY A 789 33.51 11.53 4.80
N ALA A 790 32.89 11.68 5.98
CA ALA A 790 31.75 10.86 6.34
C ALA A 790 30.50 11.14 5.48
N HIS A 791 29.67 10.11 5.33
CA HIS A 791 28.33 10.19 4.76
C HIS A 791 27.28 9.74 5.78
N ILE A 792 26.03 10.06 5.47
CA ILE A 792 24.85 9.54 6.17
C ILE A 792 23.91 8.87 5.17
N ASP A 793 23.13 7.93 5.67
CA ASP A 793 22.07 7.30 4.90
C ASP A 793 20.79 8.04 5.16
N VAL A 794 20.18 8.58 4.12
CA VAL A 794 18.87 9.23 4.21
C VAL A 794 17.81 8.23 3.80
N LEU A 795 16.88 7.95 4.70
CA LEU A 795 15.66 7.23 4.37
C LEU A 795 14.69 8.19 3.66
N VAL A 796 14.72 8.17 2.33
CA VAL A 796 13.81 8.99 1.51
C VAL A 796 12.40 8.40 1.53
N ALA A 797 12.32 7.09 1.37
CA ALA A 797 11.15 6.22 1.50
C ALA A 797 11.64 4.82 1.91
N PRO A 798 10.76 3.90 2.38
CA PRO A 798 11.17 2.54 2.75
C PRO A 798 12.04 1.80 1.72
N GLU A 799 11.76 1.96 0.43
CA GLU A 799 12.54 1.40 -0.70
C GLU A 799 13.78 2.20 -1.11
N PHE A 800 13.99 3.38 -0.52
CA PHE A 800 15.01 4.35 -0.89
C PHE A 800 15.81 4.80 0.34
N LEU A 801 16.74 3.95 0.76
CA LEU A 801 17.85 4.34 1.61
C LEU A 801 19.02 4.78 0.72
N ARG A 802 19.51 6.02 0.85
CA ARG A 802 20.54 6.59 -0.03
C ARG A 802 21.64 7.29 0.75
N GLU A 803 22.88 7.06 0.35
CA GLU A 803 24.05 7.73 0.92
C GLU A 803 24.22 9.15 0.37
N TYR A 804 24.52 10.08 1.26
CA TYR A 804 24.95 11.43 0.89
C TYR A 804 26.10 11.88 1.79
N SER A 805 27.23 12.27 1.17
CA SER A 805 28.38 12.81 1.90
C SER A 805 27.99 14.10 2.63
N LEU A 806 28.46 14.22 3.87
CA LEU A 806 28.27 15.43 4.66
C LEU A 806 29.18 16.55 4.10
N SER A 807 28.60 17.71 3.84
CA SER A 807 29.27 18.86 3.22
C SER A 807 29.47 20.04 4.16
N GLY A 808 29.13 19.89 5.44
CA GLY A 808 29.25 20.95 6.45
C GLY A 808 30.62 20.97 7.15
N ASP A 809 30.74 21.81 8.18
CA ASP A 809 31.87 21.81 9.10
C ASP A 809 31.69 20.67 10.13
N PRO A 810 32.61 19.69 10.23
CA PRO A 810 32.52 18.63 11.24
C PRO A 810 32.46 19.12 12.70
N ALA A 811 32.93 20.34 12.99
CA ALA A 811 32.85 20.94 14.32
C ALA A 811 31.46 21.51 14.65
N ASP A 812 30.63 21.81 13.64
CA ASP A 812 29.26 22.30 13.84
C ASP A 812 28.31 21.11 14.03
N ARG A 813 28.02 20.78 15.29
CA ARG A 813 27.11 19.68 15.66
C ARG A 813 25.65 20.10 15.73
N THR A 814 25.35 21.38 15.54
CA THR A 814 23.97 21.88 15.57
C THR A 814 23.18 21.47 14.34
N ARG A 815 23.88 21.05 13.27
CA ARG A 815 23.28 20.62 12.01
C ARG A 815 24.19 19.70 11.21
N TYR A 816 23.57 18.85 10.40
CA TYR A 816 24.22 18.17 9.28
C TYR A 816 23.82 18.84 7.97
N GLN A 817 24.70 18.80 6.97
CA GLN A 817 24.46 19.38 5.65
C GLN A 817 24.79 18.38 4.56
N ILE A 818 23.93 18.25 3.55
CA ILE A 818 24.15 17.43 2.35
C ILE A 818 23.81 18.20 1.08
N GLY A 819 24.45 17.83 -0.03
CA GLY A 819 24.07 18.25 -1.39
C GLY A 819 23.52 17.08 -2.18
N VAL A 820 22.33 17.23 -2.75
CA VAL A 820 21.65 16.16 -3.51
C VAL A 820 21.47 16.58 -4.96
N LEU A 821 22.13 15.86 -5.87
CA LEU A 821 21.89 15.94 -7.31
C LEU A 821 20.64 15.12 -7.69
N ARG A 822 19.72 15.72 -8.45
CA ARG A 822 18.57 15.06 -9.05
C ARG A 822 19.03 14.26 -10.26
N GLU A 823 18.73 12.96 -10.26
CA GLU A 823 18.97 12.06 -11.38
C GLU A 823 17.62 11.56 -11.92
N ASP A 824 17.22 12.05 -13.10
CA ASP A 824 15.92 11.72 -13.67
C ASP A 824 15.82 10.28 -14.18
N GLU A 825 16.92 9.74 -14.72
CA GLU A 825 17.05 8.36 -15.20
C GLU A 825 17.63 7.41 -14.13
N GLY A 826 17.79 7.89 -12.89
CA GLY A 826 18.35 7.11 -11.80
C GLY A 826 17.36 6.12 -11.16
N ARG A 827 17.74 5.53 -10.02
CA ARG A 827 16.89 4.56 -9.29
C ARG A 827 15.59 5.16 -8.70
N GLY A 828 15.39 6.48 -8.78
CA GLY A 828 14.20 7.21 -8.33
C GLY A 828 14.31 7.93 -6.98
N GLY A 829 15.31 7.59 -6.16
CA GLY A 829 15.48 8.14 -4.80
C GLY A 829 15.72 9.65 -4.77
N SER A 830 16.68 10.17 -5.55
CA SER A 830 17.00 11.60 -5.58
C SER A 830 15.85 12.44 -6.13
N LYS A 831 15.18 11.97 -7.19
CA LYS A 831 13.97 12.58 -7.75
C LYS A 831 12.84 12.69 -6.73
N LEU A 832 12.59 11.62 -5.96
CA LEU A 832 11.59 11.64 -4.91
C LEU A 832 11.97 12.59 -3.77
N LEU A 833 13.23 12.58 -3.34
CA LEU A 833 13.75 13.47 -2.29
C LEU A 833 13.47 14.94 -2.65
N HIS A 834 13.86 15.37 -3.86
CA HIS A 834 13.61 16.73 -4.38
C HIS A 834 12.13 17.12 -4.40
N ARG A 835 11.23 16.15 -4.57
CA ARG A 835 9.79 16.37 -4.65
C ARG A 835 9.13 16.51 -3.27
N ILE A 836 9.61 15.77 -2.27
CA ILE A 836 8.89 15.62 -0.98
C ILE A 836 9.60 16.26 0.21
N PHE A 837 10.90 16.56 0.12
CA PHE A 837 11.66 17.19 1.20
C PHE A 837 11.44 18.71 1.17
N HIS A 838 10.80 19.20 2.22
CA HIS A 838 10.55 20.62 2.47
C HIS A 838 10.97 20.95 3.91
N GLU A 839 11.19 22.22 4.21
CA GLU A 839 11.52 22.66 5.56
C GLU A 839 10.46 22.19 6.58
N GLY A 840 10.90 21.73 7.75
CA GLY A 840 10.07 21.14 8.79
C GLY A 840 9.74 19.66 8.60
N ARG A 841 10.07 19.04 7.45
CA ARG A 841 9.85 17.60 7.25
C ARG A 841 10.71 16.80 8.22
N LYS A 842 10.10 15.83 8.90
CA LYS A 842 10.81 14.87 9.76
C LYS A 842 11.28 13.69 8.93
N VAL A 843 12.54 13.30 9.07
CA VAL A 843 13.19 12.23 8.30
C VAL A 843 14.05 11.35 9.21
N PHE A 844 14.39 10.16 8.72
CA PHE A 844 15.32 9.26 9.38
C PHE A 844 16.64 9.26 8.63
N ILE A 845 17.73 9.37 9.38
CA ILE A 845 19.09 9.25 8.85
C ILE A 845 19.88 8.22 9.64
N SER A 846 20.89 7.56 9.05
CA SER A 846 21.85 6.78 9.83
C SER A 846 22.71 7.68 10.71
N ARG A 847 23.45 7.07 11.64
CA ARG A 847 24.64 7.71 12.19
C ARG A 847 25.70 7.90 11.08
N PRO A 848 26.56 8.91 11.17
CA PRO A 848 27.63 9.13 10.19
C PRO A 848 28.57 7.92 10.10
N VAL A 849 28.92 7.52 8.88
CA VAL A 849 29.91 6.48 8.58
C VAL A 849 31.00 7.11 7.72
N ASN A 850 32.26 6.91 8.08
CA ASN A 850 33.38 7.40 7.28
C ASN A 850 34.17 6.25 6.66
N LEU A 851 34.21 6.23 5.33
CA LEU A 851 35.03 5.31 4.54
C LEU A 851 36.01 6.07 3.63
N PHE A 852 35.99 7.40 3.70
CA PHE A 852 36.85 8.30 2.94
C PHE A 852 37.60 9.18 3.94
N GLU A 853 38.42 8.56 4.78
CA GLU A 853 39.08 9.24 5.89
C GLU A 853 40.17 10.21 5.42
N LEU A 854 40.31 11.32 6.14
CA LEU A 854 41.38 12.30 5.91
C LEU A 854 42.65 11.91 6.68
N ASP A 855 43.78 11.83 5.99
CA ASP A 855 45.10 11.82 6.61
C ASP A 855 45.44 13.22 7.15
N GLU A 856 45.19 13.44 8.44
CA GLU A 856 45.46 14.70 9.13
C GLU A 856 46.96 14.99 9.35
N THR A 857 47.82 14.01 9.03
CA THR A 857 49.29 14.12 9.16
C THR A 857 49.96 14.61 7.88
N ALA A 858 49.24 14.67 6.76
CA ALA A 858 49.74 15.17 5.48
C ALA A 858 50.34 16.60 5.62
N GLU A 859 51.48 16.82 4.97
CA GLU A 859 52.12 18.14 4.89
C GLU A 859 51.36 19.07 3.94
N ARG A 860 50.78 18.52 2.87
CA ARG A 860 49.93 19.24 1.92
C ARG A 860 48.87 18.33 1.30
N THR A 861 47.65 18.86 1.14
CA THR A 861 46.54 18.10 0.56
C THR A 861 45.94 18.81 -0.66
N PHE A 862 45.76 18.08 -1.75
CA PHE A 862 45.03 18.53 -2.93
C PHE A 862 43.62 17.95 -2.92
N LEU A 863 42.60 18.81 -2.87
CA LEU A 863 41.19 18.42 -2.84
C LEU A 863 40.57 18.65 -4.23
N MET A 864 40.25 17.58 -4.94
CA MET A 864 39.87 17.60 -6.36
C MET A 864 38.40 17.19 -6.51
N GLY A 865 37.49 18.18 -6.50
CA GLY A 865 36.04 17.96 -6.58
C GLY A 865 35.48 18.17 -7.99
N GLY A 866 34.76 17.18 -8.52
CA GLY A 866 34.06 17.24 -9.80
C GLY A 866 32.54 17.25 -9.63
N GLY A 867 31.84 18.28 -10.11
CA GLY A 867 30.38 18.35 -10.05
C GLY A 867 29.83 18.31 -8.61
N ILE A 868 29.01 17.31 -8.28
CA ILE A 868 28.50 17.13 -6.91
C ILE A 868 29.53 16.49 -5.96
N GLY A 869 30.62 15.90 -6.47
CA GLY A 869 31.75 15.38 -5.68
C GLY A 869 32.53 16.44 -4.89
N ILE A 870 32.12 17.71 -4.99
CA ILE A 870 32.59 18.80 -4.13
C ILE A 870 32.18 18.62 -2.66
N THR A 871 31.12 17.86 -2.36
CA THR A 871 30.56 17.74 -1.00
C THR A 871 31.57 17.23 0.04
N PRO A 872 32.24 16.06 -0.11
CA PRO A 872 33.27 15.63 0.84
C PRO A 872 34.49 16.57 0.86
N MET A 873 34.81 17.21 -0.26
CA MET A 873 35.95 18.14 -0.34
C MET A 873 35.75 19.38 0.53
N ILE A 874 34.52 19.89 0.64
CA ILE A 874 34.19 21.01 1.54
C ILE A 874 34.44 20.62 3.00
N ALA A 875 34.03 19.43 3.42
CA ALA A 875 34.26 18.95 4.78
C ALA A 875 35.76 18.80 5.08
N PHE A 876 36.56 18.29 4.13
CA PHE A 876 38.02 18.24 4.28
C PHE A 876 38.64 19.63 4.39
N ALA A 877 38.20 20.59 3.57
CA ALA A 877 38.71 21.96 3.61
C ALA A 877 38.43 22.62 4.97
N HIS A 878 37.24 22.45 5.55
CA HIS A 878 36.95 22.87 6.92
C HIS A 878 37.92 22.28 7.94
N ARG A 879 38.13 20.95 7.89
CA ARG A 879 39.00 20.25 8.84
C ARG A 879 40.46 20.67 8.70
N LEU A 880 40.99 20.72 7.49
CA LEU A 880 42.38 21.12 7.22
C LEU A 880 42.63 22.57 7.62
N HIS A 881 41.67 23.47 7.37
CA HIS A 881 41.74 24.86 7.83
C HIS A 881 41.77 24.95 9.36
N ALA A 882 40.90 24.23 10.05
CA ALA A 882 40.86 24.20 11.52
C ALA A 882 42.17 23.66 12.12
N LEU A 883 42.84 22.72 11.44
CA LEU A 883 44.14 22.17 11.82
C LEU A 883 45.33 23.05 11.39
N GLY A 884 45.11 24.10 10.58
CA GLY A 884 46.18 24.92 10.01
C GLY A 884 47.08 24.18 9.01
N ARG A 885 46.57 23.13 8.36
CA ARG A 885 47.30 22.34 7.35
C ARG A 885 47.24 23.01 5.98
N ALA A 886 48.28 22.83 5.16
CA ALA A 886 48.32 23.39 3.81
C ALA A 886 47.42 22.57 2.87
N PHE A 887 46.54 23.24 2.14
CA PHE A 887 45.73 22.59 1.11
C PHE A 887 45.33 23.55 -0.01
N GLU A 888 44.93 22.97 -1.13
CA GLU A 888 44.28 23.65 -2.25
C GLU A 888 43.04 22.86 -2.66
N LEU A 889 41.94 23.55 -2.91
CA LEU A 889 40.69 22.95 -3.35
C LEU A 889 40.41 23.36 -4.79
N HIS A 890 40.39 22.38 -5.69
CA HIS A 890 40.10 22.56 -7.10
C HIS A 890 38.69 22.07 -7.39
N TYR A 891 37.78 23.00 -7.72
CA TYR A 891 36.40 22.67 -8.06
C TYR A 891 36.17 22.73 -9.56
N SER A 892 35.85 21.59 -10.17
CA SER A 892 35.66 21.44 -11.61
C SER A 892 34.19 21.19 -11.96
N CYS A 893 33.65 21.95 -12.91
CA CYS A 893 32.31 21.76 -13.45
C CYS A 893 32.27 22.06 -14.96
N SER A 894 31.22 21.60 -15.65
CA SER A 894 31.00 21.90 -17.06
C SER A 894 30.67 23.38 -17.27
N SER A 895 29.88 23.96 -16.37
CA SER A 895 29.51 25.38 -16.40
C SER A 895 29.38 25.97 -15.00
N ARG A 896 29.60 27.28 -14.89
CA ARG A 896 29.37 27.99 -13.63
C ARG A 896 27.91 27.94 -13.19
N ALA A 897 26.96 27.97 -14.13
CA ALA A 897 25.53 27.91 -13.84
C ALA A 897 25.08 26.55 -13.26
N ALA A 898 25.79 25.46 -13.58
CA ALA A 898 25.53 24.13 -13.04
C ALA A 898 26.32 23.81 -11.76
N ALA A 899 27.21 24.70 -11.33
CA ALA A 899 28.06 24.50 -10.16
C ALA A 899 27.32 24.88 -8.87
N ALA A 900 27.19 23.91 -7.96
CA ALA A 900 26.61 24.11 -6.64
C ALA A 900 27.65 24.73 -5.68
N TYR A 901 27.22 25.14 -4.48
CA TYR A 901 28.08 25.63 -3.40
C TYR A 901 28.94 26.87 -3.69
N LEU A 902 28.82 27.54 -4.85
CA LEU A 902 29.64 28.72 -5.16
C LEU A 902 29.55 29.83 -4.09
N LYS A 903 28.35 30.07 -3.55
CA LYS A 903 28.14 31.05 -2.48
C LYS A 903 28.77 30.60 -1.16
N ASP A 904 28.62 29.32 -0.82
CA ASP A 904 29.19 28.71 0.37
C ASP A 904 30.73 28.75 0.33
N LEU A 905 31.33 28.34 -0.79
CA LEU A 905 32.79 28.36 -1.02
C LEU A 905 33.36 29.77 -0.96
N ALA A 906 32.66 30.77 -1.50
CA ALA A 906 33.09 32.17 -1.43
C ALA A 906 32.97 32.78 -0.03
N ALA A 907 32.07 32.25 0.81
CA ALA A 907 31.87 32.70 2.19
C ALA A 907 32.75 31.95 3.21
N ALA A 908 33.40 30.87 2.80
CA ALA A 908 34.24 30.06 3.68
C ALA A 908 35.49 30.83 4.15
N PRO A 909 35.99 30.60 5.37
CA PRO A 909 37.20 31.26 5.88
C PRO A 909 38.47 30.86 5.11
N TRP A 910 38.38 29.84 4.25
CA TRP A 910 39.44 29.32 3.39
C TRP A 910 39.15 29.56 1.90
N ALA A 911 38.27 30.51 1.56
CA ALA A 911 37.89 30.82 0.17
C ALA A 911 39.10 31.16 -0.74
N ASP A 912 40.18 31.69 -0.18
CA ASP A 912 41.45 31.98 -0.87
C ASP A 912 42.19 30.72 -1.35
N ARG A 913 41.82 29.53 -0.83
CA ARG A 913 42.37 28.22 -1.22
C ARG A 913 41.58 27.54 -2.33
N VAL A 914 40.53 28.17 -2.85
CA VAL A 914 39.62 27.58 -3.85
C VAL A 914 39.99 28.07 -5.26
N VAL A 915 40.15 27.12 -6.17
CA VAL A 915 40.37 27.37 -7.60
C VAL A 915 39.24 26.74 -8.41
N TYR A 916 38.57 27.54 -9.22
CA TYR A 916 37.44 27.11 -10.04
C TYR A 916 37.87 26.79 -11.47
N HIS A 917 37.34 25.70 -12.03
CA HIS A 917 37.56 25.26 -13.40
C HIS A 917 36.22 25.00 -14.10
N PHE A 918 35.79 25.91 -14.95
CA PHE A 918 34.57 25.83 -15.75
C PHE A 918 34.90 25.64 -17.23
N SER A 919 34.50 24.47 -17.75
CA SER A 919 34.88 24.05 -19.10
C SER A 919 34.30 24.95 -20.20
N ASP A 920 33.11 25.53 -19.99
CA ASP A 920 32.45 26.47 -20.91
C ASP A 920 33.07 27.88 -20.89
N GLU A 921 33.72 28.26 -19.79
CA GLU A 921 34.53 29.49 -19.66
C GLU A 921 35.96 29.29 -20.21
N GLY A 922 36.26 28.12 -20.79
CA GLY A 922 37.59 27.80 -21.33
C GLY A 922 38.63 27.50 -20.25
N THR A 923 38.21 27.29 -19.00
CA THR A 923 39.10 26.98 -17.88
C THR A 923 38.98 25.50 -17.52
N ARG A 924 40.08 24.75 -17.65
CA ARG A 924 40.18 23.34 -17.27
C ARG A 924 41.35 23.17 -16.33
N ALA A 925 41.19 22.29 -15.34
CA ALA A 925 42.26 21.94 -14.43
C ALA A 925 43.37 21.24 -15.24
N ASP A 926 44.53 21.87 -15.32
CA ASP A 926 45.76 21.23 -15.81
C ASP A 926 46.31 20.35 -14.69
N LEU A 927 45.84 19.10 -14.66
CA LEU A 927 46.05 18.18 -13.53
C LEU A 927 47.53 17.85 -13.32
N GLU A 928 48.29 17.67 -14.41
CA GLU A 928 49.73 17.42 -14.34
C GLU A 928 50.46 18.63 -13.78
N ALA A 929 50.13 19.85 -14.23
CA ALA A 929 50.74 21.06 -13.70
C ALA A 929 50.40 21.28 -12.22
N ILE A 930 49.13 21.11 -11.84
CA ILE A 930 48.63 21.28 -10.47
C ILE A 930 49.32 20.31 -9.50
N LEU A 931 49.44 19.04 -9.90
CA LEU A 931 49.99 17.98 -9.04
C LEU A 931 51.51 17.82 -9.18
N SER A 932 52.17 18.58 -10.07
CA SER A 932 53.60 18.43 -10.33
C SER A 932 54.47 18.63 -9.09
N GLY A 933 55.64 17.97 -9.08
CA GLY A 933 56.66 18.17 -8.04
C GLY A 933 56.33 17.53 -6.70
N TYR A 934 55.67 16.36 -6.72
CA TYR A 934 55.36 15.55 -5.54
C TYR A 934 56.49 15.52 -4.50
N ARG A 935 56.11 15.63 -3.23
CA ARG A 935 57.00 15.44 -2.07
C ARG A 935 56.38 14.44 -1.10
N PRO A 936 57.20 13.65 -0.38
CA PRO A 936 56.70 12.82 0.71
C PRO A 936 55.78 13.61 1.65
N GLY A 937 54.62 13.04 2.00
CA GLY A 937 53.61 13.70 2.82
C GLY A 937 52.62 14.58 2.05
N TRP A 938 52.66 14.61 0.71
CA TRP A 938 51.60 15.22 -0.11
C TRP A 938 50.54 14.20 -0.46
N HIS A 939 49.26 14.57 -0.32
CA HIS A 939 48.13 13.68 -0.60
C HIS A 939 47.16 14.33 -1.59
N VAL A 940 46.54 13.53 -2.44
CA VAL A 940 45.46 13.95 -3.33
C VAL A 940 44.19 13.19 -3.01
N TYR A 941 43.08 13.92 -2.84
CA TYR A 941 41.75 13.38 -2.63
C TYR A 941 40.88 13.78 -3.82
N THR A 942 40.14 12.84 -4.38
CA THR A 942 39.23 13.15 -5.50
C THR A 942 37.86 12.49 -5.37
N CYS A 943 36.84 13.23 -5.75
CA CYS A 943 35.48 12.71 -5.86
C CYS A 943 34.74 13.43 -7.00
N GLY A 944 33.95 12.71 -7.79
CA GLY A 944 33.18 13.25 -8.91
C GLY A 944 32.82 12.18 -9.94
N PRO A 945 32.50 12.58 -11.18
CA PRO A 945 32.28 11.62 -12.26
C PRO A 945 33.52 10.74 -12.51
N ASP A 946 33.32 9.48 -12.88
CA ASP A 946 34.39 8.50 -13.08
C ASP A 946 35.53 8.99 -14.00
N ARG A 947 35.17 9.60 -15.14
CA ARG A 947 36.16 10.19 -16.07
C ARG A 947 37.03 11.27 -15.43
N TYR A 948 36.45 12.06 -14.52
CA TYR A 948 37.19 13.11 -13.83
C TYR A 948 38.16 12.52 -12.80
N MET A 949 37.66 11.61 -11.94
CA MET A 949 38.49 10.98 -10.91
C MET A 949 39.63 10.16 -11.53
N SER A 950 39.35 9.40 -12.59
CA SER A 950 40.36 8.64 -13.32
C SER A 950 41.46 9.53 -13.89
N ALA A 951 41.11 10.71 -14.41
CA ALA A 951 42.09 11.67 -14.90
C ALA A 951 42.97 12.26 -13.77
N VAL A 952 42.39 12.56 -12.61
CA VAL A 952 43.12 13.04 -11.42
C VAL A 952 44.10 11.98 -10.93
N LEU A 953 43.64 10.74 -10.76
CA LEU A 953 44.46 9.64 -10.27
C LEU A 953 45.60 9.29 -11.24
N ALA A 954 45.33 9.30 -12.54
CA ALA A 954 46.36 9.07 -13.57
C ALA A 954 47.42 10.17 -13.57
N ALA A 955 47.01 11.45 -13.50
CA ALA A 955 47.96 12.56 -13.42
C ALA A 955 48.81 12.49 -12.14
N ALA A 956 48.20 12.19 -10.99
CA ALA A 956 48.91 11.99 -9.72
C ALA A 956 49.95 10.88 -9.81
N GLU A 957 49.59 9.75 -10.42
CA GLU A 957 50.51 8.62 -10.63
C GLU A 957 51.70 9.00 -11.50
N GLN A 958 51.44 9.67 -12.63
CA GLN A 958 52.47 10.08 -13.58
C GLN A 958 53.50 11.05 -12.96
N VAL A 959 53.07 11.91 -12.05
CA VAL A 959 53.94 12.87 -11.35
C VAL A 959 54.54 12.33 -10.04
N GLY A 960 54.28 11.05 -9.71
CA GLY A 960 55.01 10.32 -8.68
C GLY A 960 54.31 10.19 -7.32
N PHE A 961 53.02 10.50 -7.20
CA PHE A 961 52.27 10.20 -5.97
C PHE A 961 52.18 8.68 -5.77
N PRO A 962 52.58 8.16 -4.60
CA PRO A 962 52.41 6.74 -4.29
C PRO A 962 50.91 6.42 -4.09
N GLU A 963 50.58 5.13 -4.08
CA GLU A 963 49.18 4.68 -3.98
C GLU A 963 48.50 5.12 -2.68
N GLU A 964 49.20 5.04 -1.56
CA GLU A 964 48.74 5.48 -0.24
C GLU A 964 48.49 6.98 -0.12
N ALA A 965 48.98 7.78 -1.07
CA ALA A 965 48.77 9.22 -1.14
C ALA A 965 47.63 9.61 -2.10
N ARG A 966 46.98 8.64 -2.75
CA ARG A 966 45.90 8.83 -3.72
C ARG A 966 44.59 8.27 -3.18
N HIS A 967 43.70 9.16 -2.79
CA HIS A 967 42.45 8.84 -2.11
C HIS A 967 41.25 9.19 -3.01
N PHE A 968 40.24 8.32 -3.07
CA PHE A 968 39.05 8.58 -3.87
C PHE A 968 37.78 7.96 -3.26
N GLU A 969 36.62 8.51 -3.63
CA GLU A 969 35.29 7.98 -3.29
C GLU A 969 34.39 7.96 -4.53
N TYR A 970 33.75 6.82 -4.78
CA TYR A 970 32.78 6.65 -5.87
C TYR A 970 31.35 6.88 -5.37
N PHE A 971 30.60 7.77 -6.03
CA PHE A 971 29.16 7.93 -5.80
C PHE A 971 28.30 6.91 -6.56
N SER A 972 28.83 6.39 -7.68
CA SER A 972 28.22 5.34 -8.49
C SER A 972 29.27 4.30 -8.83
N ALA A 973 28.90 3.03 -8.85
CA ALA A 973 29.80 1.95 -9.26
C ALA A 973 30.28 2.17 -10.71
N PRO A 974 31.58 2.11 -10.97
CA PRO A 974 32.12 2.09 -12.33
C PRO A 974 31.55 0.93 -13.16
N GLU A 975 31.49 1.12 -14.49
CA GLU A 975 31.19 0.01 -15.41
C GLU A 975 32.24 -1.09 -15.25
N GLN A 976 31.75 -2.31 -15.03
CA GLN A 976 32.59 -3.49 -14.83
C GLN A 976 32.72 -4.29 -16.13
N PRO A 977 33.86 -4.96 -16.36
CA PRO A 977 33.98 -5.95 -17.42
C PRO A 977 33.05 -7.15 -17.13
N ASP A 978 32.60 -7.84 -18.18
CA ASP A 978 31.82 -9.08 -18.04
C ASP A 978 32.67 -10.16 -17.35
N TYR A 979 32.40 -10.40 -16.07
CA TYR A 979 33.06 -11.47 -15.31
C TYR A 979 32.33 -12.81 -15.49
N GLU A 980 33.09 -13.88 -15.70
CA GLU A 980 32.56 -15.24 -15.59
C GLU A 980 32.55 -15.68 -14.11
N ASN A 981 31.38 -16.06 -13.59
CA ASN A 981 31.26 -16.50 -12.21
C ASN A 981 31.42 -18.02 -12.11
N HIS A 982 32.23 -18.45 -11.15
CA HIS A 982 32.35 -19.86 -10.79
C HIS A 982 31.92 -20.09 -9.34
N ALA A 983 31.49 -21.32 -9.05
CA ALA A 983 31.21 -21.73 -7.69
C ALA A 983 32.52 -21.82 -6.87
N PHE A 984 32.47 -21.53 -5.58
CA PHE A 984 33.62 -21.61 -4.67
C PHE A 984 33.18 -21.97 -3.24
N VAL A 985 34.12 -22.30 -2.36
CA VAL A 985 33.86 -22.63 -0.96
C VAL A 985 34.23 -21.45 -0.05
N LEU A 986 33.34 -21.07 0.84
CA LEU A 986 33.55 -20.06 1.86
C LEU A 986 33.63 -20.72 3.24
N ARG A 987 34.79 -20.62 3.90
CA ARG A 987 35.07 -21.15 5.23
C ARG A 987 34.97 -20.05 6.28
N LEU A 988 34.32 -20.35 7.39
CA LEU A 988 34.10 -19.41 8.49
C LEU A 988 35.01 -19.78 9.65
N ALA A 989 36.03 -18.98 9.90
CA ALA A 989 37.11 -19.32 10.83
C ALA A 989 36.63 -19.55 12.27
N ARG A 990 35.59 -18.83 12.73
CA ARG A 990 35.10 -18.91 14.12
C ARG A 990 34.12 -20.06 14.32
N SER A 991 33.28 -20.34 13.31
CA SER A 991 32.26 -21.40 13.40
C SER A 991 32.70 -22.75 12.82
N GLY A 992 33.77 -22.79 12.03
CA GLY A 992 34.26 -23.98 11.32
C GLY A 992 33.34 -24.46 10.19
N ARG A 993 32.29 -23.71 9.85
CA ARG A 993 31.34 -24.05 8.77
C ARG A 993 31.97 -23.82 7.40
N GLU A 994 31.64 -24.68 6.44
CA GLU A 994 31.93 -24.49 5.03
C GLU A 994 30.62 -24.30 4.26
N LEU A 995 30.55 -23.23 3.45
CA LEU A 995 29.39 -22.93 2.61
C LEU A 995 29.82 -22.90 1.14
N VAL A 996 29.04 -23.53 0.27
CA VAL A 996 29.27 -23.44 -1.18
C VAL A 996 28.58 -22.19 -1.70
N VAL A 997 29.35 -21.29 -2.32
CA VAL A 997 28.83 -20.12 -3.01
C VAL A 997 28.69 -20.45 -4.50
N PRO A 998 27.47 -20.60 -5.04
CA PRO A 998 27.27 -20.95 -6.45
C PRO A 998 27.57 -19.76 -7.37
N ALA A 999 27.70 -20.02 -8.68
CA ALA A 999 28.06 -19.00 -9.68
C ALA A 999 27.06 -17.86 -9.79
N ASP A 1000 25.78 -18.13 -9.54
CA ASP A 1000 24.67 -17.19 -9.67
C ASP A 1000 24.36 -16.42 -8.38
N ARG A 1001 25.17 -16.59 -7.32
CA ARG A 1001 24.97 -15.91 -6.03
C ARG A 1001 26.26 -15.38 -5.43
N THR A 1002 26.13 -14.36 -4.59
CA THR A 1002 27.25 -13.72 -3.87
C THR A 1002 27.54 -14.41 -2.54
N ALA A 1003 28.72 -14.19 -1.96
CA ALA A 1003 29.06 -14.72 -0.63
C ALA A 1003 28.12 -14.16 0.45
N ALA A 1004 27.78 -12.88 0.37
CA ALA A 1004 26.88 -12.25 1.31
C ALA A 1004 25.45 -12.83 1.26
N GLU A 1005 24.92 -13.14 0.07
CA GLU A 1005 23.62 -13.83 -0.06
C GLU A 1005 23.66 -15.21 0.60
N VAL A 1006 24.72 -15.99 0.35
CA VAL A 1006 24.86 -17.34 0.89
C VAL A 1006 25.05 -17.35 2.41
N LEU A 1007 25.80 -16.39 2.96
CA LEU A 1007 25.94 -16.22 4.41
C LEU A 1007 24.61 -15.89 5.07
N ASN A 1008 23.87 -14.92 4.52
CA ASN A 1008 22.57 -14.52 5.04
C ASN A 1008 21.54 -15.65 4.93
N GLU A 1009 21.50 -16.40 3.82
CA GLU A 1009 20.65 -17.59 3.67
C GLU A 1009 21.00 -18.71 4.67
N ALA A 1010 22.28 -18.79 5.06
CA ALA A 1010 22.79 -19.75 6.03
C ALA A 1010 22.64 -19.29 7.50
N GLY A 1011 21.93 -18.19 7.75
CA GLY A 1011 21.66 -17.62 9.08
C GLY A 1011 22.86 -16.89 9.71
N ILE A 1012 23.89 -16.55 8.92
CA ILE A 1012 25.05 -15.78 9.40
C ILE A 1012 24.87 -14.33 8.97
N HIS A 1013 24.68 -13.47 9.98
CA HIS A 1013 24.41 -12.06 9.74
C HIS A 1013 25.63 -11.35 9.13
N VAL A 1014 25.42 -10.75 7.96
CA VAL A 1014 26.35 -9.81 7.33
C VAL A 1014 25.56 -8.59 6.91
N ASP A 1015 26.01 -7.41 7.33
CA ASP A 1015 25.41 -6.16 6.88
C ASP A 1015 25.67 -5.98 5.38
N VAL A 1016 24.60 -5.88 4.59
CA VAL A 1016 24.68 -5.63 3.14
C VAL A 1016 23.77 -4.45 2.82
N LYS A 1017 24.28 -3.51 2.04
CA LYS A 1017 23.57 -2.26 1.73
C LYS A 1017 23.51 -1.94 0.24
N CYS A 1018 24.61 -1.51 -0.38
CA CYS A 1018 24.59 -1.14 -1.80
C CYS A 1018 24.47 -2.35 -2.73
N SER A 1019 25.00 -3.52 -2.33
CA SER A 1019 25.20 -4.70 -3.16
C SER A 1019 26.00 -4.47 -4.45
N ASP A 1020 26.59 -3.29 -4.64
CA ASP A 1020 27.35 -2.89 -5.84
C ASP A 1020 28.85 -2.73 -5.56
N GLY A 1021 29.31 -3.09 -4.36
CA GLY A 1021 30.73 -3.04 -3.99
C GLY A 1021 31.30 -1.64 -3.71
N ILE A 1022 30.44 -0.62 -3.54
CA ILE A 1022 30.84 0.80 -3.37
C ILE A 1022 30.66 1.36 -1.96
N CYS A 1023 29.86 0.73 -1.10
CA CYS A 1023 29.57 1.26 0.24
C CYS A 1023 30.40 0.65 1.36
N GLY A 1024 31.17 -0.41 1.11
CA GLY A 1024 32.01 -1.09 2.12
C GLY A 1024 31.32 -1.74 3.32
N VAL A 1025 29.99 -1.63 3.48
CA VAL A 1025 29.26 -2.15 4.66
C VAL A 1025 29.44 -3.66 4.86
N CYS A 1026 29.46 -4.45 3.79
CA CYS A 1026 29.68 -5.91 3.87
C CYS A 1026 31.17 -6.32 3.95
N LYS A 1027 32.02 -5.44 4.46
CA LYS A 1027 33.45 -5.71 4.67
C LYS A 1027 33.61 -6.75 5.78
N CYS A 1028 34.39 -7.78 5.49
CA CYS A 1028 34.75 -8.84 6.43
C CYS A 1028 36.27 -9.05 6.41
N GLY A 1029 36.83 -9.55 7.52
CA GLY A 1029 38.24 -9.93 7.59
C GLY A 1029 38.53 -11.16 6.73
N LEU A 1030 39.57 -11.08 5.90
CA LEU A 1030 40.08 -12.19 5.10
C LEU A 1030 41.17 -12.91 5.89
N VAL A 1031 40.96 -14.21 6.17
CA VAL A 1031 41.91 -15.05 6.93
C VAL A 1031 42.85 -15.80 5.99
N SER A 1032 42.31 -16.45 4.96
CA SER A 1032 43.09 -17.18 3.96
C SER A 1032 42.34 -17.34 2.63
N GLY A 1033 43.05 -17.72 1.56
CA GLY A 1033 42.47 -17.89 0.22
C GLY A 1033 42.72 -16.71 -0.72
N LYS A 1034 42.65 -16.96 -2.03
CA LYS A 1034 42.83 -15.92 -3.07
C LYS A 1034 41.49 -15.37 -3.51
N VAL A 1035 41.34 -14.05 -3.42
CA VAL A 1035 40.11 -13.33 -3.72
C VAL A 1035 40.25 -12.56 -5.04
N GLU A 1036 39.25 -12.67 -5.90
CA GLU A 1036 39.01 -11.74 -6.99
C GLU A 1036 38.20 -10.56 -6.43
N HIS A 1037 38.88 -9.45 -6.15
CA HIS A 1037 38.26 -8.25 -5.62
C HIS A 1037 37.52 -7.50 -6.72
N ARG A 1038 36.20 -7.42 -6.58
CA ARG A 1038 35.30 -6.71 -7.51
C ARG A 1038 34.68 -5.45 -6.89
N ASP A 1039 35.19 -5.06 -5.73
CA ASP A 1039 34.79 -3.86 -5.01
C ASP A 1039 35.64 -2.64 -5.38
N PHE A 1040 35.12 -1.46 -5.06
CA PHE A 1040 35.75 -0.17 -5.35
C PHE A 1040 36.14 0.61 -4.10
N VAL A 1041 36.12 -0.05 -2.93
CA VAL A 1041 36.31 0.59 -1.61
C VAL A 1041 37.57 0.14 -0.90
N LEU A 1042 38.07 -1.07 -1.14
CA LEU A 1042 39.30 -1.55 -0.51
C LEU A 1042 40.53 -1.15 -1.32
N SER A 1043 41.50 -0.52 -0.66
CA SER A 1043 42.85 -0.33 -1.21
C SER A 1043 43.57 -1.67 -1.40
N LYS A 1044 44.62 -1.75 -2.24
CA LYS A 1044 45.38 -3.00 -2.44
C LYS A 1044 45.88 -3.61 -1.13
N ARG A 1045 46.32 -2.77 -0.17
CA ARG A 1045 46.74 -3.23 1.15
C ARG A 1045 45.58 -3.76 2.00
N GLN A 1046 44.41 -3.12 1.93
CA GLN A 1046 43.22 -3.63 2.63
C GLN A 1046 42.73 -4.94 2.02
N ARG A 1047 42.86 -5.14 0.70
CA ARG A 1047 42.52 -6.38 0.00
C ARG A 1047 43.35 -7.59 0.47
N GLU A 1048 44.53 -7.36 1.06
CA GLU A 1048 45.33 -8.44 1.67
C GLU A 1048 44.69 -9.01 2.94
N THR A 1049 43.83 -8.26 3.62
CA THR A 1049 43.31 -8.60 4.96
C THR A 1049 41.79 -8.46 5.09
N ALA A 1050 41.10 -8.04 4.04
CA ALA A 1050 39.65 -7.83 4.05
C ALA A 1050 39.02 -8.15 2.69
N ILE A 1051 37.74 -8.51 2.72
CA ILE A 1051 36.91 -8.83 1.55
C ILE A 1051 35.56 -8.11 1.63
N ILE A 1052 35.03 -7.67 0.48
CA ILE A 1052 33.67 -7.15 0.33
C ILE A 1052 32.76 -8.25 -0.18
N LEU A 1053 31.91 -8.79 0.70
CA LEU A 1053 31.20 -10.05 0.47
C LEU A 1053 30.07 -9.99 -0.58
N CYS A 1054 29.57 -8.79 -0.91
CA CYS A 1054 28.46 -8.63 -1.86
C CYS A 1054 28.89 -8.70 -3.34
N GLN A 1055 30.19 -8.65 -3.64
CA GLN A 1055 30.68 -8.62 -5.02
C GLN A 1055 31.90 -9.51 -5.24
N SER A 1056 32.85 -9.50 -4.30
CA SER A 1056 34.11 -10.21 -4.44
C SER A 1056 33.93 -11.72 -4.36
N ARG A 1057 34.72 -12.48 -5.13
CA ARG A 1057 34.61 -13.95 -5.27
C ARG A 1057 35.98 -14.63 -5.08
N ALA A 1058 36.03 -15.95 -5.11
CA ALA A 1058 37.30 -16.68 -5.23
C ALA A 1058 37.95 -16.42 -6.60
N ALA A 1059 39.27 -16.27 -6.60
CA ALA A 1059 40.03 -15.99 -7.83
C ALA A 1059 40.11 -17.17 -8.80
N GLU A 1060 39.83 -18.39 -8.33
CA GLU A 1060 39.92 -19.62 -9.13
C GLU A 1060 38.61 -20.43 -9.01
N PRO A 1061 38.14 -21.09 -10.08
CA PRO A 1061 36.96 -21.96 -10.03
C PRO A 1061 37.12 -23.06 -8.96
N GLY A 1062 36.13 -23.20 -8.08
CA GLY A 1062 36.18 -24.15 -6.97
C GLY A 1062 37.17 -23.78 -5.86
N GLY A 1063 37.76 -22.58 -5.89
CA GLY A 1063 38.67 -22.10 -4.84
C GLY A 1063 38.02 -22.04 -3.46
N ALA A 1064 38.83 -21.94 -2.42
CA ALA A 1064 38.36 -21.76 -1.05
C ALA A 1064 38.85 -20.42 -0.49
N ILE A 1065 37.92 -19.64 0.09
CA ILE A 1065 38.21 -18.42 0.84
C ILE A 1065 37.82 -18.65 2.30
N GLU A 1066 38.65 -18.23 3.24
CA GLU A 1066 38.39 -18.25 4.67
C GLU A 1066 38.27 -16.83 5.22
N ILE A 1067 37.18 -16.56 5.94
CA ILE A 1067 36.85 -15.24 6.49
C ILE A 1067 36.67 -15.28 8.00
N ASP A 1068 36.88 -14.15 8.68
CA ASP A 1068 36.81 -14.00 10.14
C ASP A 1068 35.36 -13.89 10.65
N LEU A 1069 34.57 -14.93 10.39
CA LEU A 1069 33.19 -15.11 10.88
C LEU A 1069 32.97 -16.47 11.55
#